data_AF-A0A7C9DBZ0-F1
#
_entry.id   AF-A0A7C9DBZ0-F1
#
_cell.length_a   1.000
_cell.length_b   1.000
_cell.length_c   1.000
_cell.angle_alpha   90.00
_cell.angle_beta   90.00
_cell.angle_gamma   90.00
#
_symmetry.space_group_name_H-M   'P 1'
#
loop_
_entity.id
_entity.type
_entity.pdbx_description
1 polymer ?
#
loop_
_entity_poly.entity_id
_entity_poly.type
_entity_poly.pdbx_seq_one_letter_code
_entity_poly.pdbx_strand_id
1 'polypeptide(L)'
;LDSMPEDVDWPSAEKHVFIEDVLLRVLNKQVRQYTGSGSTPMTYPLKPVVEEVLAISKEEHDMRTAKLCEAVLNAIDNRPEDNYVAYRKGLGVVCNKKDGFTVDDFVVEFLGEVYPAWKWFEKQDGIRSLQKNSKDPAPEFYNIYLERPKGDADGYDLVVVDAMHKANYASRICHSCRPNCEAKVTAVDGQYQIGIYSVRPIGFGEEITFDYNSVTESKEEYEASVCLCGSQVCRGSYLNLTGEGAFQKVLKEWHGLLDKHHLLLQACELNWVSEEDYIELGRAGLGSCLLGGLPDWLVAYSARLIRFINFERTKLPEEILKHNLEEKRKYYAEISLEMEKTDAEIQAEGVYNQRLQNLALTLDKVRYVLRCVFGDPKKAPPPLQKLSPQEMVSAVWNGEGSLVSELLDCIAPHVDDRILLDLKSKIRAHDPSDSGNVEKELRRSLLWLRDEVRNLPCTYKSRHDAAADLIHIYAYTKHFFKIREYKAVTSTPVYISPLDLGPKCADKLSGVTEYCKTYGENYCLGQLIYWHNQASAEPDRVLARASRGCLSLPEISSFYAKAQKPSRQRVYGPRTVRFMLARMEKQPQRPWPKDRIWCFKSSPKFFGSPMLDAVRSNSPLEREMVVWLKNRPAIFQAMWDREMMC
;
A
#
# COMPACT_ATOMS: atom_id res chain seq x y z
N LEU A 1 28.50 -10.67 -22.95
CA LEU A 1 28.48 -9.97 -24.25
C LEU A 1 29.68 -9.05 -24.38
N ASP A 2 30.03 -8.33 -23.32
CA ASP A 2 31.23 -7.47 -23.24
C ASP A 2 32.55 -8.22 -23.49
N SER A 3 32.54 -9.53 -23.26
CA SER A 3 33.68 -10.40 -23.55
C SER A 3 33.61 -11.13 -24.90
N MET A 4 32.54 -10.92 -25.69
CA MET A 4 32.46 -11.45 -27.05
C MET A 4 33.45 -10.68 -27.93
N PRO A 5 34.30 -11.35 -28.71
CA PRO A 5 35.31 -10.67 -29.52
C PRO A 5 34.67 -9.73 -30.56
N GLU A 6 35.23 -8.53 -30.73
CA GLU A 6 34.77 -7.53 -31.72
C GLU A 6 35.14 -7.91 -33.16
N ASP A 7 36.19 -8.73 -33.31
CA ASP A 7 36.74 -9.23 -34.58
C ASP A 7 35.88 -10.33 -35.24
N VAL A 8 34.84 -10.80 -34.55
CA VAL A 8 33.86 -11.74 -35.10
C VAL A 8 32.63 -10.94 -35.56
N ASP A 9 32.46 -10.81 -36.88
CA ASP A 9 31.36 -10.11 -37.57
C ASP A 9 30.01 -10.84 -37.39
N TRP A 10 29.54 -10.89 -36.15
CA TRP A 10 28.26 -11.46 -35.77
C TRP A 10 27.34 -10.34 -35.29
N PRO A 11 26.16 -10.16 -35.90
CA PRO A 11 25.12 -9.28 -35.38
C PRO A 11 24.81 -9.62 -33.91
N SER A 12 24.53 -8.60 -33.10
CA SER A 12 24.19 -8.79 -31.68
C SER A 12 23.09 -9.83 -31.50
N ALA A 13 22.05 -9.82 -32.34
CA ALA A 13 20.96 -10.79 -32.33
C ALA A 13 21.43 -12.25 -32.41
N GLU A 14 22.44 -12.55 -33.22
CA GLU A 14 22.97 -13.91 -33.34
C GLU A 14 23.84 -14.31 -32.14
N LYS A 15 24.61 -13.37 -31.57
CA LYS A 15 25.35 -13.59 -30.32
C LYS A 15 24.38 -13.99 -29.20
N HIS A 16 23.18 -13.40 -29.18
CA HIS A 16 22.14 -13.76 -28.21
C HIS A 16 21.51 -15.13 -28.47
N VAL A 17 21.19 -15.44 -29.72
CA VAL A 17 20.72 -16.78 -30.10
C VAL A 17 21.73 -17.84 -29.70
N PHE A 18 23.03 -17.60 -29.92
CA PHE A 18 24.09 -18.49 -29.45
C PHE A 18 24.07 -18.69 -27.92
N ILE A 19 23.95 -17.60 -27.15
CA ILE A 19 23.89 -17.71 -25.68
C ILE A 19 22.67 -18.53 -25.25
N GLU A 20 21.48 -18.14 -25.71
CA GLU A 20 20.23 -18.70 -25.21
C GLU A 20 19.96 -20.13 -25.73
N ASP A 21 20.21 -20.39 -27.01
CA ASP A 21 19.79 -21.62 -27.67
C ASP A 21 20.91 -22.68 -27.75
N VAL A 22 22.18 -22.29 -27.55
CA VAL A 22 23.35 -23.19 -27.63
C VAL A 22 24.07 -23.26 -26.29
N LEU A 23 24.66 -22.16 -25.84
CA LEU A 23 25.51 -22.14 -24.65
C LEU A 23 24.76 -22.55 -23.38
N LEU A 24 23.58 -21.97 -23.13
CA LEU A 24 22.78 -22.31 -21.96
C LEU A 24 22.27 -23.76 -21.99
N ARG A 25 21.94 -24.31 -23.16
CA ARG A 25 21.52 -25.73 -23.27
C ARG A 25 22.66 -26.69 -22.91
N VAL A 26 23.88 -26.43 -23.39
CA VAL A 26 25.05 -27.25 -23.03
C VAL A 26 25.41 -27.06 -21.56
N LEU A 27 25.35 -25.84 -21.03
CA LEU A 27 25.52 -25.57 -19.60
C LEU A 27 24.53 -26.40 -18.77
N ASN A 28 23.23 -26.34 -19.10
CA ASN A 28 22.17 -27.08 -18.41
C ASN A 28 22.42 -28.60 -18.44
N LYS A 29 22.93 -29.12 -19.56
CA LYS A 29 23.32 -30.54 -19.70
C LYS A 29 24.48 -30.88 -18.77
N GLN A 30 25.55 -30.07 -18.73
CA GLN A 30 26.71 -30.31 -17.86
C GLN A 30 26.34 -30.24 -16.37
N VAL A 31 25.55 -29.23 -15.97
CA VAL A 31 25.18 -29.05 -14.56
C VAL A 31 24.12 -30.05 -14.09
N ARG A 32 23.50 -30.82 -14.99
CA ARG A 32 22.52 -31.87 -14.65
C ARG A 32 23.05 -32.87 -13.65
N GLN A 33 24.37 -33.14 -13.64
CA GLN A 33 25.01 -34.04 -12.67
C GLN A 33 24.86 -33.57 -11.20
N TYR A 34 24.61 -32.28 -10.97
CA TYR A 34 24.35 -31.74 -9.64
C TYR A 34 22.90 -31.91 -9.17
N THR A 35 22.00 -32.44 -10.01
CA THR A 35 20.59 -32.64 -9.66
C THR A 35 20.48 -33.54 -8.43
N GLY A 36 19.93 -33.02 -7.34
CA GLY A 36 19.77 -33.76 -6.08
C GLY A 36 21.04 -33.95 -5.25
N SER A 37 22.20 -33.43 -5.68
CA SER A 37 23.45 -33.59 -4.94
C SER A 37 23.56 -32.67 -3.71
N GLY A 38 22.80 -31.58 -3.69
CA GLY A 38 22.90 -30.54 -2.65
C GLY A 38 24.21 -29.73 -2.68
N SER A 39 25.08 -29.99 -3.66
CA SER A 39 26.46 -29.47 -3.75
C SER A 39 26.73 -28.63 -4.99
N THR A 40 25.68 -28.11 -5.64
CA THR A 40 25.82 -27.25 -6.82
C THR A 40 26.58 -25.97 -6.44
N PRO A 41 27.70 -25.65 -7.13
CA PRO A 41 28.47 -24.45 -6.84
C PRO A 41 27.68 -23.18 -7.18
N MET A 42 27.97 -22.08 -6.48
CA MET A 42 27.36 -20.76 -6.77
C MET A 42 27.71 -20.23 -8.15
N THR A 43 28.90 -20.57 -8.63
CA THR A 43 29.41 -20.18 -9.95
C THR A 43 29.84 -21.44 -10.72
N TYR A 44 29.61 -21.43 -12.03
CA TYR A 44 30.06 -22.48 -12.93
C TYR A 44 30.95 -21.88 -14.03
N PRO A 45 32.17 -22.38 -14.25
CA PRO A 45 33.07 -21.83 -15.27
C PRO A 45 32.49 -22.06 -16.67
N LEU A 46 32.54 -21.03 -17.52
CA LEU A 46 31.99 -21.13 -18.88
C LEU A 46 32.96 -21.81 -19.86
N LYS A 47 34.26 -21.82 -19.59
CA LYS A 47 35.27 -22.40 -20.49
C LYS A 47 34.97 -23.86 -20.88
N PRO A 48 34.69 -24.79 -19.95
CA PRO A 48 34.33 -26.17 -20.30
C PRO A 48 33.03 -26.29 -21.11
N VAL A 49 32.11 -25.33 -20.97
CA VAL A 49 30.87 -25.30 -21.76
C VAL A 49 31.17 -24.92 -23.20
N VAL A 50 31.97 -23.87 -23.40
CA VAL A 50 32.37 -23.40 -24.73
C VAL A 50 33.23 -24.45 -25.45
N GLU A 51 34.10 -25.16 -24.73
CA GLU A 51 34.89 -26.28 -25.27
C GLU A 51 34.00 -27.43 -25.77
N GLU A 52 32.94 -27.81 -25.04
CA GLU A 52 31.99 -28.83 -25.49
C GLU A 52 31.19 -28.34 -26.71
N VAL A 53 30.71 -27.09 -26.71
CA VAL A 53 30.02 -26.51 -27.88
C VAL A 53 30.94 -26.51 -29.11
N LEU A 54 32.22 -26.17 -28.95
CA LEU A 54 33.20 -26.22 -30.04
C LEU A 54 33.36 -27.64 -30.59
N ALA A 55 33.45 -28.65 -29.72
CA ALA A 55 33.57 -30.04 -30.12
C ALA A 55 32.34 -30.50 -30.93
N ILE A 56 31.13 -30.23 -30.43
CA ILE A 56 29.86 -30.55 -31.10
C ILE A 56 29.78 -29.84 -32.46
N SER A 57 30.10 -28.54 -32.51
CA SER A 57 30.05 -27.75 -33.74
C SER A 57 31.01 -28.28 -34.81
N LYS A 58 32.19 -28.79 -34.40
CA LYS A 58 33.15 -29.42 -35.32
C LYS A 58 32.65 -30.76 -35.86
N GLU A 59 31.97 -31.55 -35.03
CA GLU A 59 31.35 -32.83 -35.40
C GLU A 59 30.17 -32.63 -36.37
N GLU A 60 29.34 -31.62 -36.13
CA GLU A 60 28.18 -31.28 -36.98
C GLU A 60 28.55 -30.44 -38.22
N HIS A 61 29.83 -30.13 -38.41
CA HIS A 61 30.34 -29.25 -39.46
C HIS A 61 29.76 -27.82 -39.44
N ASP A 62 29.29 -27.34 -38.29
CA ASP A 62 28.93 -25.94 -38.07
C ASP A 62 30.18 -25.07 -37.85
N MET A 63 30.81 -24.73 -38.96
CA MET A 63 32.01 -23.88 -38.98
C MET A 63 31.75 -22.47 -38.44
N ARG A 64 30.50 -22.01 -38.41
CA ARG A 64 30.15 -20.67 -37.95
C ARG A 64 30.23 -20.64 -36.42
N THR A 65 29.55 -21.57 -35.76
CA THR A 65 29.56 -21.71 -34.30
C THR A 65 30.96 -22.09 -33.79
N ALA A 66 31.67 -22.97 -34.50
CA ALA A 66 33.04 -23.34 -34.15
C ALA A 66 33.99 -22.13 -34.08
N LYS A 67 33.95 -21.24 -35.10
CA LYS A 67 34.76 -20.01 -35.10
C LYS A 67 34.41 -19.08 -33.93
N LEU A 68 33.13 -18.95 -33.60
CA LEU A 68 32.71 -18.14 -32.46
C LEU A 68 33.24 -18.71 -31.15
N CYS A 69 33.13 -20.01 -30.93
CA CYS A 69 33.67 -20.67 -29.74
C CYS A 69 35.19 -20.51 -29.62
N GLU A 70 35.94 -20.66 -30.72
CA GLU A 70 37.40 -20.43 -30.73
C GLU A 70 37.74 -18.99 -30.33
N ALA A 71 36.99 -18.01 -30.85
CA ALA A 71 37.19 -16.61 -30.53
C ALA A 71 36.83 -16.31 -29.05
N VAL A 72 35.75 -16.88 -28.52
CA VAL A 72 35.38 -16.78 -27.09
C VAL A 72 36.45 -17.40 -26.20
N LEU A 73 36.99 -18.57 -26.56
CA LEU A 73 38.07 -19.22 -25.80
C LEU A 73 39.34 -18.37 -25.80
N ASN A 74 39.73 -17.81 -26.96
CA ASN A 74 40.84 -16.87 -27.05
C ASN A 74 40.62 -15.63 -26.17
N ALA A 75 39.39 -15.09 -26.13
CA ALA A 75 39.05 -13.97 -25.27
C ALA A 75 39.14 -14.31 -23.77
N ILE A 76 38.73 -15.53 -23.38
CA ILE A 76 38.87 -16.04 -22.01
C ILE A 76 40.37 -16.14 -21.64
N ASP A 77 41.18 -16.71 -22.53
CA ASP A 77 42.61 -16.93 -22.28
C ASP A 77 43.42 -15.63 -22.26
N ASN A 78 43.02 -14.62 -23.03
CA ASN A 78 43.67 -13.30 -23.08
C ASN A 78 43.30 -12.37 -21.91
N ARG A 79 42.24 -12.69 -21.15
CA ARG A 79 41.76 -11.90 -20.00
C ARG A 79 41.54 -12.79 -18.77
N PRO A 80 42.59 -13.43 -18.23
CA PRO A 80 42.47 -14.39 -17.13
C PRO A 80 41.96 -13.77 -15.82
N GLU A 81 42.04 -12.44 -15.67
CA GLU A 81 41.50 -11.67 -14.57
C GLU A 81 39.97 -11.51 -14.60
N ASP A 82 39.33 -11.67 -15.78
CA ASP A 82 37.89 -11.59 -15.93
C ASP A 82 37.24 -12.90 -15.47
N ASN A 83 36.18 -12.81 -14.66
CA ASN A 83 35.44 -13.99 -14.19
C ASN A 83 34.40 -14.46 -15.21
N TYR A 84 34.79 -15.40 -16.07
CA TYR A 84 33.90 -16.05 -17.05
C TYR A 84 33.08 -17.18 -16.42
N VAL A 85 32.05 -16.81 -15.66
CA VAL A 85 31.21 -17.77 -14.92
C VAL A 85 29.72 -17.53 -15.15
N ALA A 86 28.93 -18.61 -15.07
CA ALA A 86 27.49 -18.55 -14.88
C ALA A 86 27.16 -18.59 -13.38
N TYR A 87 26.25 -17.73 -12.92
CA TYR A 87 25.78 -17.71 -11.53
C TYR A 87 24.54 -18.59 -11.37
N ARG A 88 24.44 -19.32 -10.25
CA ARG A 88 23.25 -20.14 -9.97
C ARG A 88 22.02 -19.26 -9.70
N LYS A 89 20.88 -19.68 -10.25
CA LYS A 89 19.55 -19.07 -9.99
C LYS A 89 18.79 -19.73 -8.83
N GLY A 90 19.25 -20.90 -8.39
CA GLY A 90 18.50 -21.79 -7.50
C GLY A 90 18.27 -23.13 -8.18
N LEU A 91 17.12 -23.75 -7.94
CA LEU A 91 16.66 -24.94 -8.68
C LEU A 91 15.91 -24.49 -9.93
N GLY A 92 16.17 -25.16 -11.07
CA GLY A 92 15.50 -24.92 -12.35
C GLY A 92 14.91 -26.22 -12.92
N VAL A 93 14.08 -26.10 -13.96
CA VAL A 93 13.45 -27.22 -14.65
C VAL A 93 13.93 -27.26 -16.10
N VAL A 94 14.33 -28.43 -16.59
CA VAL A 94 14.87 -28.61 -17.94
C VAL A 94 14.03 -29.62 -18.72
N CYS A 95 13.75 -29.33 -19.99
CA CYS A 95 13.03 -30.20 -20.89
C CYS A 95 13.79 -31.52 -21.12
N ASN A 96 13.19 -32.64 -20.73
CA ASN A 96 13.72 -33.99 -20.97
C ASN A 96 12.95 -34.76 -22.07
N LYS A 97 11.93 -34.12 -22.68
CA LYS A 97 11.13 -34.68 -23.77
C LYS A 97 11.96 -34.62 -25.06
N LYS A 98 12.23 -35.77 -25.67
CA LYS A 98 13.12 -35.87 -26.85
C LYS A 98 12.67 -35.00 -28.02
N ASP A 99 11.37 -35.02 -28.31
CA ASP A 99 10.77 -34.23 -29.40
C ASP A 99 10.49 -32.77 -29.01
N GLY A 100 10.78 -32.39 -27.75
CA GLY A 100 10.46 -31.06 -27.23
C GLY A 100 8.96 -30.79 -27.09
N PHE A 101 8.64 -29.51 -26.93
CA PHE A 101 7.26 -29.00 -26.93
C PHE A 101 7.02 -28.10 -28.14
N THR A 102 5.83 -28.16 -28.72
CA THR A 102 5.35 -27.20 -29.73
C THR A 102 4.75 -25.97 -29.06
N VAL A 103 4.30 -24.99 -29.85
CA VAL A 103 3.59 -23.80 -29.32
C VAL A 103 2.23 -24.21 -28.76
N ASP A 104 1.82 -23.60 -27.64
CA ASP A 104 0.57 -23.87 -26.92
C ASP A 104 0.41 -25.28 -26.34
N ASP A 105 1.50 -26.05 -26.26
CA ASP A 105 1.50 -27.34 -25.56
C ASP A 105 1.32 -27.12 -24.06
N PHE A 106 0.48 -27.96 -23.45
CA PHE A 106 0.43 -28.09 -22.00
C PHE A 106 1.73 -28.73 -21.48
N VAL A 107 2.40 -28.03 -20.57
CA VAL A 107 3.65 -28.50 -19.95
C VAL A 107 3.37 -29.17 -18.61
N VAL A 108 2.75 -28.43 -17.68
CA VAL A 108 2.48 -28.89 -16.31
C VAL A 108 1.44 -28.00 -15.63
N GLU A 109 0.70 -28.54 -14.68
CA GLU A 109 -0.11 -27.73 -13.75
C GLU A 109 0.78 -27.14 -12.64
N PHE A 110 0.50 -25.93 -12.17
CA PHE A 110 1.16 -25.36 -10.98
C PHE A 110 0.34 -25.70 -9.73
N LEU A 111 0.84 -26.67 -8.96
CA LEU A 111 0.18 -27.18 -7.76
C LEU A 111 0.73 -26.53 -6.49
N GLY A 112 -0.17 -26.22 -5.55
CA GLY A 112 0.15 -25.62 -4.26
C GLY A 112 -0.98 -25.76 -3.24
N GLU A 113 -0.72 -25.34 -2.01
CA GLU A 113 -1.77 -25.19 -1.00
C GLU A 113 -2.60 -23.93 -1.29
N VAL A 114 -3.92 -24.09 -1.40
CA VAL A 114 -4.82 -22.98 -1.72
C VAL A 114 -5.32 -22.31 -0.44
N TYR A 115 -5.09 -21.00 -0.33
CA TYR A 115 -5.53 -20.16 0.77
C TYR A 115 -6.55 -19.13 0.30
N PRO A 116 -7.67 -18.91 1.02
CA PRO A 116 -8.38 -17.65 0.90
C PRO A 116 -7.44 -16.52 1.31
N ALA A 117 -7.57 -15.37 0.66
CA ALA A 117 -6.59 -14.30 0.79
C ALA A 117 -6.41 -13.84 2.25
N TRP A 118 -7.49 -13.64 3.01
CA TRP A 118 -7.40 -13.24 4.42
C TRP A 118 -6.51 -14.17 5.24
N LYS A 119 -6.60 -15.50 5.02
CA LYS A 119 -5.83 -16.52 5.76
C LYS A 119 -4.37 -16.58 5.32
N TRP A 120 -4.11 -16.35 4.03
CA TRP A 120 -2.74 -16.18 3.55
C TRP A 120 -2.03 -15.02 4.25
N PHE A 121 -2.72 -13.87 4.38
CA PHE A 121 -2.15 -12.70 5.07
C PHE A 121 -1.95 -12.94 6.58
N GLU A 122 -2.76 -13.77 7.24
CA GLU A 122 -2.49 -14.22 8.61
C GLU A 122 -1.21 -15.03 8.72
N LYS A 123 -0.98 -15.97 7.79
CA LYS A 123 0.27 -16.76 7.71
C LYS A 123 1.47 -15.82 7.55
N GLN A 124 1.37 -14.85 6.64
CA GLN A 124 2.40 -13.85 6.41
C GLN A 124 2.67 -12.97 7.65
N ASP A 125 1.62 -12.55 8.36
CA ASP A 125 1.76 -11.79 9.61
C ASP A 125 2.45 -12.60 10.71
N GLY A 126 2.11 -13.89 10.83
CA GLY A 126 2.77 -14.79 11.77
C GLY A 126 4.24 -15.03 11.43
N ILE A 127 4.57 -15.22 10.15
CA ILE A 127 5.97 -15.36 9.67
C ILE A 127 6.76 -14.11 10.04
N ARG A 128 6.25 -12.91 9.72
CA ARG A 128 6.88 -11.63 10.06
C ARG A 128 7.07 -11.47 11.58
N SER A 129 6.06 -11.83 12.36
CA SER A 129 6.12 -11.79 13.82
C SER A 129 7.23 -12.69 14.38
N LEU A 130 7.34 -13.94 13.88
CA LEU A 130 8.37 -14.89 14.30
C LEU A 130 9.77 -14.48 13.84
N GLN A 131 9.89 -13.82 12.69
CA GLN A 131 11.13 -13.19 12.22
C GLN A 131 11.49 -11.90 13.00
N LYS A 132 10.69 -11.51 14.01
CA LYS A 132 10.84 -10.27 14.81
C LYS A 132 10.80 -9.00 13.96
N ASN A 133 9.99 -9.00 12.90
CA ASN A 133 9.92 -7.91 11.91
C ASN A 133 11.31 -7.57 11.35
N SER A 134 12.15 -8.59 11.11
CA SER A 134 13.41 -8.40 10.39
C SER A 134 13.12 -7.69 9.07
N LYS A 135 14.01 -6.77 8.70
CA LYS A 135 14.04 -6.16 7.36
C LYS A 135 14.77 -7.04 6.35
N ASP A 136 15.22 -8.23 6.76
CA ASP A 136 15.68 -9.23 5.80
C ASP A 136 14.58 -9.43 4.76
N PRO A 137 14.92 -9.54 3.46
CA PRO A 137 13.95 -9.89 2.43
C PRO A 137 13.20 -11.13 2.88
N ALA A 138 11.88 -11.12 2.69
CA ALA A 138 11.07 -12.30 2.93
C ALA A 138 11.65 -13.49 2.13
N PRO A 139 11.52 -14.73 2.64
CA PRO A 139 12.02 -15.91 1.95
C PRO A 139 11.45 -16.02 0.52
N GLU A 140 12.09 -16.86 -0.29
CA GLU A 140 11.69 -17.17 -1.67
C GLU A 140 10.16 -17.32 -1.78
N PHE A 141 9.55 -16.47 -2.60
CA PHE A 141 8.10 -16.51 -2.85
C PHE A 141 7.78 -17.63 -3.82
N TYR A 142 6.99 -18.60 -3.36
CA TYR A 142 6.47 -19.70 -4.17
C TYR A 142 4.98 -19.55 -4.47
N ASN A 143 4.39 -18.41 -4.10
CA ASN A 143 2.96 -18.20 -4.21
C ASN A 143 2.56 -17.55 -5.53
N ILE A 144 1.42 -17.97 -6.08
CA ILE A 144 0.76 -17.34 -7.24
C ILE A 144 -0.65 -16.94 -6.83
N TYR A 145 -1.11 -15.77 -7.26
CA TYR A 145 -2.52 -15.40 -7.18
C TYR A 145 -3.30 -16.14 -8.27
N LEU A 146 -4.19 -17.05 -7.87
CA LEU A 146 -5.13 -17.68 -8.78
C LEU A 146 -6.34 -16.76 -8.90
N GLU A 147 -6.35 -15.96 -9.97
CA GLU A 147 -7.38 -14.96 -10.24
C GLU A 147 -8.51 -15.57 -11.07
N ARG A 148 -9.75 -15.46 -10.57
CA ARG A 148 -10.95 -15.73 -11.35
C ARG A 148 -11.09 -14.66 -12.43
N PRO A 149 -11.23 -15.02 -13.72
CA PRO A 149 -11.33 -14.05 -14.81
C PRO A 149 -12.47 -13.05 -14.60
N LYS A 150 -12.23 -11.76 -14.93
CA LYS A 150 -13.24 -10.69 -14.82
C LYS A 150 -14.50 -10.92 -15.65
N GLY A 151 -14.40 -11.72 -16.71
CA GLY A 151 -15.52 -12.08 -17.59
C GLY A 151 -16.34 -13.29 -17.10
N ASP A 152 -15.98 -13.89 -15.97
CA ASP A 152 -16.76 -14.96 -15.36
C ASP A 152 -18.13 -14.43 -14.88
N ALA A 153 -19.16 -15.28 -14.92
CA ALA A 153 -20.52 -14.89 -14.57
C ALA A 153 -20.67 -14.44 -13.11
N ASP A 154 -19.87 -15.00 -12.19
CA ASP A 154 -19.86 -14.59 -10.79
C ASP A 154 -18.93 -13.39 -10.52
N GLY A 155 -18.13 -12.99 -11.51
CA GLY A 155 -17.18 -11.87 -11.45
C GLY A 155 -15.78 -12.26 -10.94
N TYR A 156 -14.96 -11.24 -10.72
CA TYR A 156 -13.56 -11.33 -10.31
C TYR A 156 -13.43 -11.63 -8.81
N ASP A 157 -12.54 -12.56 -8.49
CA ASP A 157 -12.07 -12.89 -7.14
C ASP A 157 -10.69 -13.53 -7.24
N LEU A 158 -10.01 -13.73 -6.13
CA LEU A 158 -8.71 -14.40 -6.13
C LEU A 158 -8.49 -15.22 -4.87
N VAL A 159 -7.68 -16.27 -5.04
CA VAL A 159 -7.09 -17.04 -3.95
C VAL A 159 -5.57 -17.08 -4.11
N VAL A 160 -4.86 -17.52 -3.07
CA VAL A 160 -3.40 -17.65 -3.11
C VAL A 160 -3.04 -19.13 -3.15
N VAL A 161 -2.24 -19.52 -4.14
CA VAL A 161 -1.69 -20.87 -4.27
C VAL A 161 -0.24 -20.83 -3.78
N ASP A 162 0.03 -21.37 -2.60
CA ASP A 162 1.37 -21.45 -1.99
C ASP A 162 2.03 -22.79 -2.30
N ALA A 163 3.08 -22.77 -3.14
CA ALA A 163 3.79 -23.97 -3.56
C ALA A 163 5.09 -24.21 -2.76
N MET A 164 5.22 -23.63 -1.56
CA MET A 164 6.42 -23.77 -0.74
C MET A 164 6.65 -25.20 -0.22
N HIS A 165 5.60 -25.82 0.38
CA HIS A 165 5.72 -27.13 1.05
C HIS A 165 5.07 -28.28 0.29
N LYS A 166 3.89 -28.06 -0.29
CA LYS A 166 3.16 -29.05 -1.07
C LYS A 166 3.04 -28.55 -2.50
N ALA A 167 3.86 -29.10 -3.39
CA ALA A 167 3.91 -28.70 -4.78
C ALA A 167 4.38 -29.85 -5.66
N ASN A 168 4.23 -29.68 -6.97
CA ASN A 168 4.97 -30.46 -7.96
C ASN A 168 6.23 -29.68 -8.41
N TYR A 169 6.91 -30.14 -9.46
CA TYR A 169 8.12 -29.50 -9.94
C TYR A 169 7.89 -28.10 -10.56
N ALA A 170 6.65 -27.70 -10.84
CA ALA A 170 6.34 -26.41 -11.44
C ALA A 170 6.78 -25.23 -10.55
N SER A 171 6.81 -25.42 -9.22
CA SER A 171 7.29 -24.41 -8.27
C SER A 171 8.79 -24.12 -8.35
N ARG A 172 9.54 -24.88 -9.16
CA ARG A 172 10.97 -24.70 -9.42
C ARG A 172 11.24 -24.14 -10.82
N ILE A 173 10.21 -23.84 -11.60
CA ILE A 173 10.38 -23.19 -12.90
C ILE A 173 10.84 -21.75 -12.65
N CYS A 174 11.98 -21.39 -13.24
CA CYS A 174 12.63 -20.10 -13.01
C CYS A 174 12.02 -18.99 -13.86
N HIS A 175 12.23 -17.75 -13.39
CA HIS A 175 11.92 -16.56 -14.15
C HIS A 175 12.82 -16.42 -15.39
N SER A 176 12.23 -15.97 -16.50
CA SER A 176 12.94 -15.34 -17.62
C SER A 176 12.19 -14.11 -18.11
N CYS A 177 12.92 -13.05 -18.48
CA CYS A 177 12.33 -11.88 -19.15
C CYS A 177 11.97 -12.17 -20.62
N ARG A 178 12.52 -13.24 -21.20
CA ARG A 178 12.15 -13.81 -22.51
C ARG A 178 11.76 -15.27 -22.31
N PRO A 179 10.59 -15.55 -21.71
CA PRO A 179 10.24 -16.90 -21.32
C PRO A 179 9.90 -17.80 -22.51
N ASN A 180 9.85 -19.10 -22.27
CA ASN A 180 9.32 -20.08 -23.22
C ASN A 180 7.99 -20.70 -22.80
N CYS A 181 7.52 -20.40 -21.60
CA CYS A 181 6.19 -20.70 -21.10
C CYS A 181 5.48 -19.47 -20.53
N GLU A 182 4.17 -19.60 -20.36
CA GLU A 182 3.33 -18.68 -19.59
C GLU A 182 2.40 -19.45 -18.66
N ALA A 183 2.03 -18.83 -17.53
CA ALA A 183 1.03 -19.36 -16.61
C ALA A 183 -0.36 -18.83 -17.00
N LYS A 184 -1.30 -19.74 -17.25
CA LYS A 184 -2.70 -19.42 -17.60
C LYS A 184 -3.64 -19.96 -16.55
N VAL A 185 -4.66 -19.19 -16.21
CA VAL A 185 -5.82 -19.71 -15.48
C VAL A 185 -6.71 -20.46 -16.46
N THR A 186 -6.94 -21.74 -16.19
CA THR A 186 -7.78 -22.60 -17.02
C THR A 186 -8.92 -23.20 -16.20
N ALA A 187 -10.06 -23.43 -16.84
CA ALA A 187 -11.19 -24.10 -16.23
C ALA A 187 -11.20 -25.58 -16.62
N VAL A 188 -11.05 -26.46 -15.64
CA VAL A 188 -11.07 -27.93 -15.81
C VAL A 188 -12.13 -28.47 -14.86
N ASP A 189 -13.11 -29.20 -15.38
CA ASP A 189 -14.22 -29.78 -14.60
C ASP A 189 -14.94 -28.78 -13.67
N GLY A 190 -15.10 -27.54 -14.14
CA GLY A 190 -15.76 -26.46 -13.38
C GLY A 190 -14.90 -25.84 -12.28
N GLN A 191 -13.61 -26.16 -12.20
CA GLN A 191 -12.66 -25.57 -11.25
C GLN A 191 -11.55 -24.81 -11.98
N TYR A 192 -11.11 -23.71 -11.38
CA TYR A 192 -9.96 -22.97 -11.90
C TYR A 192 -8.65 -23.58 -11.41
N GLN A 193 -7.70 -23.71 -12.33
CA GLN A 193 -6.36 -24.23 -12.09
C GLN A 193 -5.34 -23.32 -12.79
N ILE A 194 -4.07 -23.43 -12.41
CA ILE A 194 -2.96 -22.73 -13.07
C ILE A 194 -2.26 -23.74 -13.98
N GLY A 195 -2.39 -23.59 -15.28
CA GLY A 195 -1.65 -24.39 -16.27
C GLY A 195 -0.45 -23.62 -16.82
N ILE A 196 0.67 -24.30 -16.97
CA ILE A 196 1.87 -23.78 -17.66
C ILE A 196 1.83 -24.28 -19.11
N TYR A 197 1.85 -23.35 -20.06
CA TYR A 197 1.79 -23.63 -21.50
C TYR A 197 3.00 -23.03 -22.20
N SER A 198 3.52 -23.70 -23.21
CA SER A 198 4.61 -23.17 -24.04
C SER A 198 4.11 -22.04 -24.93
N VAL A 199 4.89 -20.96 -25.03
CA VAL A 199 4.60 -19.82 -25.93
C VAL A 199 5.45 -19.84 -27.21
N ARG A 200 6.44 -20.72 -27.24
CA ARG A 200 7.31 -21.02 -28.38
C ARG A 200 7.80 -22.46 -28.29
N PRO A 201 8.38 -23.03 -29.36
CA PRO A 201 8.97 -24.37 -29.28
C PRO A 201 10.05 -24.45 -28.20
N ILE A 202 10.10 -25.57 -27.48
CA ILE A 202 11.06 -25.85 -26.41
C ILE A 202 11.85 -27.11 -26.77
N GLY A 203 13.16 -26.98 -26.96
CA GLY A 203 14.03 -28.09 -27.32
C GLY A 203 14.39 -29.00 -26.13
N PHE A 204 14.82 -30.23 -26.41
CA PHE A 204 15.44 -31.10 -25.41
C PHE A 204 16.68 -30.40 -24.79
N GLY A 205 16.79 -30.42 -23.45
CA GLY A 205 17.88 -29.77 -22.72
C GLY A 205 17.69 -28.26 -22.49
N GLU A 206 16.64 -27.66 -23.03
CA GLU A 206 16.29 -26.26 -22.77
C GLU A 206 15.64 -26.09 -21.39
N GLU A 207 15.99 -25.03 -20.67
CA GLU A 207 15.34 -24.68 -19.41
C GLU A 207 13.93 -24.18 -19.66
N ILE A 208 12.96 -24.70 -18.90
CA ILE A 208 11.58 -24.23 -18.89
C ILE A 208 11.53 -22.99 -17.99
N THR A 209 10.96 -21.90 -18.49
CA THR A 209 10.89 -20.60 -17.81
C THR A 209 9.58 -19.86 -18.12
N PHE A 210 9.06 -19.07 -17.17
CA PHE A 210 7.94 -18.14 -17.40
C PHE A 210 8.22 -16.76 -16.78
N ASP A 211 7.52 -15.71 -17.24
CA ASP A 211 7.59 -14.40 -16.58
C ASP A 211 6.73 -14.45 -15.31
N TYR A 212 7.34 -14.21 -14.14
CA TYR A 212 6.63 -14.24 -12.87
C TYR A 212 5.55 -13.16 -12.78
N ASN A 213 5.69 -12.06 -13.52
CA ASN A 213 4.79 -10.90 -13.45
C ASN A 213 4.57 -10.39 -12.01
N SER A 214 5.53 -10.65 -11.12
CA SER A 214 5.46 -10.27 -9.72
C SER A 214 5.71 -8.78 -9.56
N VAL A 215 4.97 -8.16 -8.66
CA VAL A 215 5.01 -6.72 -8.39
C VAL A 215 5.38 -6.51 -6.93
N THR A 216 6.26 -5.55 -6.65
CA THR A 216 6.57 -5.09 -5.30
C THR A 216 6.39 -3.59 -5.14
N GLU A 217 6.02 -3.18 -3.94
CA GLU A 217 6.03 -1.78 -3.52
C GLU A 217 7.33 -1.38 -2.79
N SER A 218 8.20 -2.33 -2.43
CA SER A 218 9.47 -2.06 -1.75
C SER A 218 10.61 -1.90 -2.75
N LYS A 219 11.26 -0.75 -2.70
CA LYS A 219 12.47 -0.49 -3.47
C LYS A 219 13.61 -1.41 -3.06
N GLU A 220 13.75 -1.68 -1.77
CA GLU A 220 14.78 -2.58 -1.23
C GLU A 220 14.59 -4.02 -1.73
N GLU A 221 13.34 -4.50 -1.79
CA GLU A 221 13.02 -5.81 -2.35
C GLU A 221 13.29 -5.87 -3.85
N TYR A 222 12.89 -4.84 -4.60
CA TYR A 222 13.16 -4.74 -6.03
C TYR A 222 14.66 -4.77 -6.34
N GLU A 223 15.47 -4.01 -5.58
CA GLU A 223 16.93 -3.95 -5.72
C GLU A 223 17.61 -5.28 -5.32
N ALA A 224 17.04 -6.02 -4.37
CA ALA A 224 17.52 -7.35 -3.98
C ALA A 224 17.14 -8.46 -4.98
N SER A 225 16.16 -8.22 -5.85
CA SER A 225 15.55 -9.21 -6.75
C SER A 225 16.23 -9.30 -8.11
N VAL A 226 17.56 -9.36 -8.12
CA VAL A 226 18.37 -9.36 -9.36
C VAL A 226 17.98 -10.51 -10.28
N CYS A 227 17.67 -10.19 -11.53
CA CYS A 227 17.35 -11.16 -12.56
C CYS A 227 18.63 -11.73 -13.20
N LEU A 228 18.74 -13.06 -13.22
CA LEU A 228 19.87 -13.80 -13.78
C LEU A 228 19.47 -14.60 -15.03
N CYS A 229 18.41 -14.18 -15.75
CA CYS A 229 17.90 -14.95 -16.89
C CYS A 229 18.82 -14.98 -18.12
N GLY A 230 19.77 -14.04 -18.20
CA GLY A 230 20.73 -13.96 -19.32
C GLY A 230 20.16 -13.40 -20.63
N SER A 231 18.89 -12.99 -20.66
CA SER A 231 18.27 -12.46 -21.89
C SER A 231 18.71 -11.04 -22.23
N GLN A 232 18.74 -10.71 -23.53
CA GLN A 232 19.04 -9.35 -24.01
C GLN A 232 18.03 -8.31 -23.52
N VAL A 233 16.76 -8.70 -23.42
CA VAL A 233 15.66 -7.84 -23.00
C VAL A 233 15.41 -7.96 -21.49
N CYS A 234 16.43 -8.36 -20.72
CA CYS A 234 16.34 -8.50 -19.29
C CYS A 234 16.01 -7.16 -18.63
N ARG A 235 15.01 -7.17 -17.73
CA ARG A 235 14.61 -6.00 -16.93
C ARG A 235 15.59 -5.69 -15.78
N GLY A 236 16.61 -6.52 -15.57
CA GLY A 236 17.54 -6.43 -14.44
C GLY A 236 16.98 -6.94 -13.10
N SER A 237 15.67 -6.90 -12.90
CA SER A 237 14.96 -7.47 -11.75
C SER A 237 13.85 -8.44 -12.21
N TYR A 238 13.59 -9.49 -11.43
CA TYR A 238 12.46 -10.39 -11.67
C TYR A 238 11.15 -9.89 -11.04
N LEU A 239 11.19 -8.77 -10.30
CA LEU A 239 10.02 -8.06 -9.80
C LEU A 239 9.82 -6.76 -10.59
N ASN A 240 8.58 -6.29 -10.66
CA ASN A 240 8.23 -4.95 -11.14
C ASN A 240 7.98 -4.01 -9.95
N LEU A 241 8.54 -2.80 -9.96
CA LEU A 241 8.35 -1.82 -8.87
C LEU A 241 7.15 -0.90 -9.15
N THR A 242 6.13 -0.89 -8.29
CA THR A 242 4.94 -0.03 -8.43
C THR A 242 4.62 0.85 -7.21
N GLY A 243 5.45 0.79 -6.16
CA GLY A 243 5.17 1.39 -4.85
C GLY A 243 5.70 2.80 -4.60
N GLU A 244 6.53 3.35 -5.48
CA GLU A 244 7.25 4.60 -5.21
C GLU A 244 7.16 5.62 -6.35
N GLY A 245 7.45 6.88 -6.02
CA GLY A 245 7.51 7.96 -7.01
C GLY A 245 6.17 8.23 -7.71
N ALA A 246 6.21 8.20 -9.04
CA ALA A 246 5.09 8.59 -9.92
C ALA A 246 3.85 7.69 -9.77
N PHE A 247 4.03 6.38 -9.52
CA PHE A 247 2.95 5.39 -9.43
C PHE A 247 1.93 5.65 -8.31
N GLN A 248 2.33 6.42 -7.30
CA GLN A 248 1.49 6.75 -6.14
C GLN A 248 1.07 8.22 -6.12
N LYS A 249 1.44 9.00 -7.14
CA LYS A 249 1.26 10.45 -7.12
C LYS A 249 -0.21 10.83 -7.17
N VAL A 250 -0.98 10.22 -8.08
CA VAL A 250 -2.43 10.47 -8.22
C VAL A 250 -3.16 10.06 -6.94
N LEU A 251 -2.92 8.85 -6.42
CA LEU A 251 -3.42 8.40 -5.12
C LEU A 251 -3.13 9.39 -3.98
N LYS A 252 -1.89 9.87 -3.86
CA LYS A 252 -1.48 10.77 -2.76
C LYS A 252 -2.09 12.17 -2.88
N GLU A 253 -2.33 12.65 -4.09
CA GLU A 253 -2.84 13.99 -4.35
C GLU A 253 -4.37 14.04 -4.28
N TRP A 254 -5.04 13.07 -4.89
CA TRP A 254 -6.50 13.07 -5.06
C TRP A 254 -7.21 12.19 -4.02
N HIS A 255 -6.60 11.08 -3.61
CA HIS A 255 -7.20 10.11 -2.69
C HIS A 255 -6.46 10.05 -1.34
N GLY A 256 -6.23 11.24 -0.78
CA GLY A 256 -5.67 11.42 0.55
C GLY A 256 -6.62 10.97 1.67
N LEU A 257 -6.22 11.19 2.92
CA LEU A 257 -6.96 10.69 4.08
C LEU A 257 -8.39 11.25 4.16
N LEU A 258 -8.59 12.53 3.86
CA LEU A 258 -9.90 13.17 4.00
C LEU A 258 -10.86 12.69 2.91
N ASP A 259 -10.36 12.53 1.68
CA ASP A 259 -11.14 11.98 0.57
C ASP A 259 -11.58 10.54 0.86
N LYS A 260 -10.66 9.69 1.34
CA LYS A 260 -10.97 8.32 1.79
C LYS A 260 -12.10 8.27 2.82
N HIS A 261 -12.03 9.14 3.84
CA HIS A 261 -13.09 9.23 4.85
C HIS A 261 -14.39 9.79 4.28
N HIS A 262 -14.30 10.75 3.35
CA HIS A 262 -15.47 11.31 2.69
C HIS A 262 -16.25 10.25 1.91
N LEU A 263 -15.57 9.48 1.05
CA LEU A 263 -16.19 8.40 0.26
C LEU A 263 -16.80 7.32 1.15
N LEU A 264 -16.08 6.91 2.20
CA LEU A 264 -16.58 5.91 3.15
C LEU A 264 -17.79 6.44 3.94
N LEU A 265 -17.71 7.67 4.45
CA LEU A 265 -18.80 8.28 5.20
C LEU A 265 -20.05 8.45 4.33
N GLN A 266 -19.92 8.87 3.07
CA GLN A 266 -21.06 8.92 2.15
C GLN A 266 -21.72 7.56 1.95
N ALA A 267 -20.92 6.51 1.75
CA ALA A 267 -21.45 5.15 1.60
C ALA A 267 -22.13 4.65 2.88
N CYS A 268 -21.57 4.98 4.05
CA CYS A 268 -22.17 4.67 5.35
C CYS A 268 -23.48 5.42 5.61
N GLU A 269 -23.56 6.70 5.22
CA GLU A 269 -24.74 7.55 5.39
C GLU A 269 -25.91 7.11 4.49
N LEU A 270 -25.61 6.77 3.24
CA LEU A 270 -26.62 6.28 2.29
C LEU A 270 -27.08 4.87 2.64
N ASN A 271 -26.12 4.00 3.01
CA ASN A 271 -26.34 2.59 3.31
C ASN A 271 -27.25 1.88 2.28
N TRP A 272 -27.01 2.19 1.00
CA TRP A 272 -27.81 1.74 -0.13
C TRP A 272 -26.92 1.73 -1.38
N VAL A 273 -27.18 0.78 -2.29
CA VAL A 273 -26.44 0.59 -3.54
C VAL A 273 -27.34 0.96 -4.71
N SER A 274 -26.89 1.86 -5.57
CA SER A 274 -27.65 2.25 -6.75
C SER A 274 -27.47 1.27 -7.92
N GLU A 275 -28.35 1.37 -8.92
CA GLU A 275 -28.16 0.65 -10.18
C GLU A 275 -26.86 1.08 -10.89
N GLU A 276 -26.54 2.36 -10.85
CA GLU A 276 -25.27 2.89 -11.38
C GLU A 276 -24.05 2.31 -10.66
N ASP A 277 -24.12 2.13 -9.34
CA ASP A 277 -23.06 1.48 -8.55
C ASP A 277 -22.83 0.05 -9.05
N TYR A 278 -23.90 -0.73 -9.28
CA TYR A 278 -23.78 -2.09 -9.82
C TYR A 278 -23.23 -2.13 -11.24
N ILE A 279 -23.62 -1.18 -12.11
CA ILE A 279 -23.10 -1.08 -13.47
C ILE A 279 -21.59 -0.81 -13.46
N GLU A 280 -21.13 0.12 -12.61
CA GLU A 280 -19.70 0.43 -12.50
C GLU A 280 -18.88 -0.72 -11.93
N LEU A 281 -19.39 -1.39 -10.88
CA LEU A 281 -18.76 -2.57 -10.30
C LEU A 281 -18.67 -3.70 -11.34
N GLY A 282 -19.74 -3.97 -12.08
CA GLY A 282 -19.77 -4.97 -13.15
C GLY A 282 -18.81 -4.65 -14.29
N ARG A 283 -18.67 -3.38 -14.70
CA ARG A 283 -17.67 -2.95 -15.70
C ARG A 283 -16.22 -3.16 -15.23
N ALA A 284 -15.97 -3.07 -13.93
CA ALA A 284 -14.67 -3.41 -13.34
C ALA A 284 -14.47 -4.93 -13.15
N GLY A 285 -15.49 -5.74 -13.48
CA GLY A 285 -15.51 -7.18 -13.32
C GLY A 285 -15.87 -7.65 -11.91
N LEU A 286 -16.29 -6.76 -10.99
CA LEU A 286 -16.63 -7.16 -9.63
C LEU A 286 -18.08 -7.66 -9.56
N GLY A 287 -18.27 -8.93 -9.19
CA GLY A 287 -19.57 -9.61 -9.23
C GLY A 287 -19.98 -10.27 -7.91
N SER A 288 -20.90 -11.24 -8.00
CA SER A 288 -21.51 -11.96 -6.87
C SER A 288 -20.49 -12.69 -5.99
N CYS A 289 -19.40 -13.23 -6.54
CA CYS A 289 -18.39 -13.94 -5.74
C CYS A 289 -17.74 -13.04 -4.69
N LEU A 290 -17.47 -11.78 -5.05
CA LEU A 290 -16.79 -10.80 -4.20
C LEU A 290 -17.78 -9.88 -3.46
N LEU A 291 -18.93 -9.56 -4.05
CA LEU A 291 -19.90 -8.62 -3.48
C LEU A 291 -21.05 -9.32 -2.73
N GLY A 292 -21.32 -10.58 -3.04
CA GLY A 292 -22.40 -11.36 -2.46
C GLY A 292 -22.30 -11.42 -0.93
N GLY A 293 -23.42 -11.14 -0.26
CA GLY A 293 -23.54 -11.18 1.20
C GLY A 293 -22.82 -10.04 1.95
N LEU A 294 -22.19 -9.10 1.26
CA LEU A 294 -21.68 -7.88 1.88
C LEU A 294 -22.83 -6.92 2.24
N PRO A 295 -22.66 -6.07 3.26
CA PRO A 295 -23.65 -5.04 3.58
C PRO A 295 -23.65 -3.91 2.53
N ASP A 296 -24.78 -3.26 2.35
CA ASP A 296 -25.01 -2.27 1.29
C ASP A 296 -24.01 -1.10 1.36
N TRP A 297 -23.69 -0.60 2.55
CA TRP A 297 -22.67 0.46 2.71
C TRP A 297 -21.28 0.04 2.19
N LEU A 298 -20.93 -1.25 2.28
CA LEU A 298 -19.62 -1.73 1.85
C LEU A 298 -19.58 -1.87 0.32
N VAL A 299 -20.65 -2.39 -0.28
CA VAL A 299 -20.79 -2.48 -1.74
C VAL A 299 -20.81 -1.07 -2.36
N ALA A 300 -21.56 -0.14 -1.76
CA ALA A 300 -21.60 1.26 -2.18
C ALA A 300 -20.23 1.95 -2.03
N TYR A 301 -19.45 1.60 -1.00
CA TYR A 301 -18.08 2.08 -0.85
C TYR A 301 -17.16 1.51 -1.93
N SER A 302 -17.28 0.22 -2.26
CA SER A 302 -16.53 -0.40 -3.36
C SER A 302 -16.78 0.31 -4.69
N ALA A 303 -18.02 0.64 -5.02
CA ALA A 303 -18.34 1.39 -6.25
C ALA A 303 -17.64 2.76 -6.28
N ARG A 304 -17.64 3.50 -5.16
CA ARG A 304 -16.90 4.78 -5.05
C ARG A 304 -15.39 4.60 -5.23
N LEU A 305 -14.81 3.53 -4.70
CA LEU A 305 -13.41 3.21 -4.94
C LEU A 305 -13.15 2.89 -6.41
N ILE A 306 -14.04 2.16 -7.09
CA ILE A 306 -13.93 1.90 -8.53
C ILE A 306 -13.95 3.21 -9.33
N ARG A 307 -14.81 4.18 -9.00
CA ARG A 307 -14.79 5.52 -9.63
C ARG A 307 -13.43 6.19 -9.47
N PHE A 308 -12.85 6.16 -8.27
CA PHE A 308 -11.51 6.69 -8.03
C PHE A 308 -10.43 5.92 -8.81
N ILE A 309 -10.47 4.59 -8.82
CA ILE A 309 -9.50 3.75 -9.54
C ILE A 309 -9.55 4.03 -11.05
N ASN A 310 -10.75 4.21 -11.62
CA ASN A 310 -10.92 4.62 -13.02
C ASN A 310 -10.41 6.05 -13.25
N PHE A 311 -10.64 6.97 -12.32
CA PHE A 311 -10.05 8.32 -12.38
C PHE A 311 -8.51 8.24 -12.36
N GLU A 312 -7.92 7.44 -11.48
CA GLU A 312 -6.47 7.23 -11.40
C GLU A 312 -5.93 6.67 -12.72
N ARG A 313 -6.58 5.67 -13.31
CA ARG A 313 -6.22 5.09 -14.61
C ARG A 313 -6.10 6.16 -15.72
N THR A 314 -6.94 7.19 -15.70
CA THR A 314 -6.89 8.27 -16.71
C THR A 314 -5.81 9.31 -16.46
N LYS A 315 -5.39 9.51 -15.20
CA LYS A 315 -4.44 10.57 -14.81
C LYS A 315 -3.02 10.08 -14.67
N LEU A 316 -2.85 8.83 -14.29
CA LEU A 316 -1.55 8.25 -13.97
C LEU A 316 -0.57 8.16 -15.16
N PRO A 317 -0.99 7.88 -16.41
CA PRO A 317 -0.06 7.81 -17.55
C PRO A 317 0.76 9.09 -17.74
N GLU A 318 0.16 10.27 -17.57
CA GLU A 318 0.86 11.55 -17.71
C GLU A 318 1.94 11.74 -16.64
N GLU A 319 1.66 11.29 -15.41
CA GLU A 319 2.61 11.39 -14.30
C GLU A 319 3.77 10.40 -14.42
N ILE A 320 3.49 9.18 -14.89
CA ILE A 320 4.50 8.17 -15.20
C ILE A 320 5.39 8.66 -16.34
N LEU A 321 4.78 9.13 -17.45
CA LEU A 321 5.52 9.64 -18.60
C LEU A 321 6.47 10.76 -18.21
N LYS A 322 5.99 11.73 -17.42
CA LYS A 322 6.83 12.82 -16.92
C LYS A 322 8.04 12.30 -16.15
N HIS A 323 7.82 11.35 -15.25
CA HIS A 323 8.90 10.76 -14.46
C HIS A 323 9.89 9.96 -15.32
N ASN A 324 9.41 9.11 -16.23
CA ASN A 324 10.26 8.29 -17.10
C ASN A 324 11.15 9.17 -17.98
N LEU A 325 10.61 10.27 -18.52
CA LEU A 325 11.38 11.26 -19.28
C LEU A 325 12.44 11.97 -18.41
N GLU A 326 12.09 12.36 -17.19
CA GLU A 326 13.04 13.00 -16.25
C GLU A 326 14.20 12.06 -15.87
N GLU A 327 13.93 10.76 -15.66
CA GLU A 327 14.96 9.76 -15.35
C GLU A 327 15.82 9.42 -16.57
N LYS A 328 15.22 9.12 -17.73
CA LYS A 328 15.97 8.72 -18.94
C LYS A 328 16.84 9.83 -19.51
N ARG A 329 16.43 11.11 -19.39
CA ARG A 329 17.24 12.27 -19.79
C ARG A 329 18.57 12.38 -19.06
N LYS A 330 18.76 11.69 -17.93
CA LYS A 330 20.05 11.65 -17.22
C LYS A 330 21.09 10.79 -17.92
N TYR A 331 20.67 9.84 -18.75
CA TYR A 331 21.54 8.81 -19.35
C TYR A 331 21.50 8.80 -20.88
N TYR A 332 20.42 9.27 -21.50
CA TYR A 332 20.22 9.22 -22.96
C TYR A 332 20.00 10.61 -23.54
N ALA A 333 20.66 10.90 -24.68
CA ALA A 333 20.54 12.17 -25.40
C ALA A 333 19.27 12.23 -26.28
N GLU A 334 18.83 11.10 -26.81
CA GLU A 334 17.62 10.96 -27.63
C GLU A 334 16.66 9.96 -26.98
N ILE A 335 15.38 10.31 -26.94
CA ILE A 335 14.31 9.49 -26.33
C ILE A 335 13.12 9.47 -27.27
N SER A 336 12.63 8.27 -27.61
CA SER A 336 11.42 8.11 -28.43
C SER A 336 10.17 8.41 -27.61
N LEU A 337 9.57 9.57 -27.81
CA LEU A 337 8.44 10.04 -27.00
C LEU A 337 7.18 9.18 -27.17
N GLU A 338 6.96 8.60 -28.35
CA GLU A 338 5.83 7.69 -28.60
C GLU A 338 5.98 6.36 -27.84
N MET A 339 7.19 5.82 -27.80
CA MET A 339 7.49 4.59 -27.06
C MET A 339 7.31 4.80 -25.56
N GLU A 340 7.81 5.91 -25.02
CA GLU A 340 7.64 6.24 -23.60
C GLU A 340 6.17 6.45 -23.21
N LYS A 341 5.37 7.04 -24.11
CA LYS A 341 3.94 7.24 -23.87
C LYS A 341 3.22 5.88 -23.78
N THR A 342 3.52 4.98 -24.72
CA THR A 342 2.95 3.62 -24.72
C THR A 342 3.35 2.85 -23.46
N ASP A 343 4.62 2.94 -23.06
CA ASP A 343 5.13 2.31 -21.84
C ASP A 343 4.42 2.85 -20.58
N ALA A 344 4.23 4.18 -20.49
CA ALA A 344 3.52 4.80 -19.39
C ALA A 344 2.03 4.37 -19.31
N GLU A 345 1.37 4.19 -20.45
CA GLU A 345 -0.01 3.67 -20.52
C GLU A 345 -0.09 2.21 -20.04
N ILE A 346 0.84 1.36 -20.47
CA ILE A 346 0.93 -0.05 -20.02
C ILE A 346 1.19 -0.12 -18.52
N GLN A 347 2.12 0.70 -18.01
CA GLN A 347 2.44 0.75 -16.59
C GLN A 347 1.25 1.24 -15.74
N ALA A 348 0.51 2.24 -16.23
CA ALA A 348 -0.71 2.70 -15.57
C ALA A 348 -1.82 1.63 -15.53
N GLU A 349 -1.94 0.83 -16.59
CA GLU A 349 -2.85 -0.32 -16.63
C GLU A 349 -2.43 -1.40 -15.62
N GLY A 350 -1.12 -1.62 -15.44
CA GLY A 350 -0.59 -2.48 -14.37
C GLY A 350 -1.03 -1.99 -12.98
N VAL A 351 -0.92 -0.69 -12.71
CA VAL A 351 -1.40 -0.10 -11.45
C VAL A 351 -2.92 -0.25 -11.30
N TYR A 352 -3.70 -0.04 -12.36
CA TYR A 352 -5.15 -0.24 -12.34
C TYR A 352 -5.53 -1.67 -11.91
N ASN A 353 -4.91 -2.69 -12.52
CA ASN A 353 -5.13 -4.08 -12.16
C ASN A 353 -4.71 -4.37 -10.71
N GLN A 354 -3.58 -3.84 -10.27
CA GLN A 354 -3.13 -3.96 -8.88
C GLN A 354 -4.13 -3.32 -7.90
N ARG A 355 -4.75 -2.17 -8.25
CA ARG A 355 -5.78 -1.54 -7.42
C ARG A 355 -7.02 -2.42 -7.28
N LEU A 356 -7.47 -3.05 -8.36
CA LEU A 356 -8.60 -4.00 -8.32
C LEU A 356 -8.27 -5.21 -7.44
N GLN A 357 -7.07 -5.76 -7.58
CA GLN A 357 -6.57 -6.84 -6.73
C GLN A 357 -6.58 -6.43 -5.25
N ASN A 358 -6.03 -5.26 -4.93
CA ASN A 358 -6.00 -4.72 -3.56
C ASN A 358 -7.41 -4.48 -2.98
N LEU A 359 -8.37 -4.08 -3.81
CA LEU A 359 -9.77 -3.95 -3.41
C LEU A 359 -10.38 -5.34 -3.10
N ALA A 360 -10.18 -6.34 -3.95
CA ALA A 360 -10.65 -7.70 -3.70
C ALA A 360 -10.08 -8.28 -2.41
N LEU A 361 -8.77 -8.15 -2.20
CA LEU A 361 -8.08 -8.53 -0.95
C LEU A 361 -8.67 -7.83 0.28
N THR A 362 -8.98 -6.54 0.16
CA THR A 362 -9.59 -5.75 1.23
C THR A 362 -10.99 -6.23 1.56
N LEU A 363 -11.81 -6.50 0.55
CA LEU A 363 -13.18 -6.99 0.74
C LEU A 363 -13.19 -8.38 1.37
N ASP A 364 -12.29 -9.28 0.96
CA ASP A 364 -12.16 -10.61 1.56
C ASP A 364 -11.76 -10.56 3.05
N LYS A 365 -10.75 -9.75 3.40
CA LYS A 365 -10.34 -9.52 4.80
C LYS A 365 -11.45 -8.92 5.65
N VAL A 366 -12.14 -7.89 5.14
CA VAL A 366 -13.24 -7.24 5.85
C VAL A 366 -14.42 -8.20 6.00
N ARG A 367 -14.80 -8.93 4.95
CA ARG A 367 -15.86 -9.95 4.98
C ARG A 367 -15.60 -11.01 6.05
N TYR A 368 -14.36 -11.50 6.15
CA TYR A 368 -13.98 -12.46 7.19
C TYR A 368 -14.23 -11.90 8.59
N VAL A 369 -13.73 -10.70 8.88
CA VAL A 369 -13.93 -10.06 10.20
C VAL A 369 -15.41 -9.80 10.48
N LEU A 370 -16.16 -9.29 9.51
CA LEU A 370 -17.61 -9.06 9.66
C LEU A 370 -18.35 -10.37 9.95
N ARG A 371 -17.96 -11.49 9.31
CA ARG A 371 -18.51 -12.82 9.59
C ARG A 371 -18.20 -13.27 11.01
N CYS A 372 -16.97 -13.07 11.48
CA CYS A 372 -16.58 -13.41 12.86
C CYS A 372 -17.33 -12.59 13.91
N VAL A 373 -17.60 -11.31 13.63
CA VAL A 373 -18.27 -10.40 14.58
C VAL A 373 -19.79 -10.56 14.56
N PHE A 374 -20.40 -10.64 13.39
CA PHE A 374 -21.86 -10.55 13.22
C PHE A 374 -22.53 -11.86 12.78
N GLY A 375 -21.74 -12.90 12.45
CA GLY A 375 -22.21 -14.15 11.84
C GLY A 375 -22.58 -13.97 10.36
N ASP A 376 -23.54 -13.09 10.08
CA ASP A 376 -23.95 -12.68 8.73
C ASP A 376 -23.39 -11.27 8.42
N PRO A 377 -22.39 -11.15 7.51
CA PRO A 377 -21.82 -9.86 7.15
C PRO A 377 -22.84 -8.84 6.65
N LYS A 378 -23.95 -9.28 6.03
CA LYS A 378 -24.98 -8.38 5.50
C LYS A 378 -25.67 -7.56 6.61
N LYS A 379 -25.66 -8.06 7.85
CA LYS A 379 -26.25 -7.39 9.02
C LYS A 379 -25.27 -6.43 9.70
N ALA A 380 -24.02 -6.34 9.24
CA ALA A 380 -23.02 -5.47 9.86
C ALA A 380 -23.42 -3.99 9.66
N PRO A 381 -23.56 -3.20 10.74
CA PRO A 381 -23.83 -1.79 10.64
C PRO A 381 -22.63 -1.04 10.03
N PRO A 382 -22.80 0.20 9.54
CA PRO A 382 -21.67 0.98 9.04
C PRO A 382 -20.64 1.35 10.13
N PRO A 383 -19.33 1.37 9.81
CA PRO A 383 -18.26 1.67 10.78
C PRO A 383 -18.13 3.17 11.10
N LEU A 384 -18.68 4.06 10.26
CA LEU A 384 -18.72 5.50 10.48
C LEU A 384 -20.16 5.97 10.60
N GLN A 385 -20.43 6.83 11.57
CA GLN A 385 -21.76 7.39 11.80
C GLN A 385 -21.67 8.91 11.98
N LYS A 386 -22.41 9.66 11.15
CA LYS A 386 -22.60 11.11 11.36
C LYS A 386 -23.35 11.35 12.67
N LEU A 387 -22.90 12.33 13.45
CA LEU A 387 -23.59 12.76 14.66
C LEU A 387 -24.88 13.51 14.29
N SER A 388 -25.96 13.21 15.01
CA SER A 388 -27.16 14.04 15.00
C SER A 388 -26.86 15.44 15.57
N PRO A 389 -27.68 16.46 15.28
CA PRO A 389 -27.51 17.79 15.87
C PRO A 389 -27.43 17.78 17.40
N GLN A 390 -28.22 16.93 18.07
CA GLN A 390 -28.21 16.79 19.53
C GLN A 390 -26.92 16.12 20.03
N GLU A 391 -26.47 15.06 19.37
CA GLU A 391 -25.18 14.43 19.69
C GLU A 391 -24.01 15.40 19.45
N MET A 392 -24.11 16.27 18.44
CA MET A 392 -23.11 17.31 18.17
C MET A 392 -23.04 18.32 19.32
N VAL A 393 -24.19 18.81 19.80
CA VAL A 393 -24.25 19.68 20.99
C VAL A 393 -23.71 18.98 22.22
N SER A 394 -24.06 17.72 22.43
CA SER A 394 -23.51 16.94 23.54
C SER A 394 -21.98 16.78 23.42
N ALA A 395 -21.46 16.53 22.23
CA ALA A 395 -20.02 16.31 22.01
C ALA A 395 -19.20 17.59 22.15
N VAL A 396 -19.75 18.73 21.76
CA VAL A 396 -19.01 20.01 21.71
C VAL A 396 -19.33 20.90 22.91
N TRP A 397 -20.58 20.96 23.37
CA TRP A 397 -21.06 21.94 24.36
C TRP A 397 -21.33 21.34 25.74
N ASN A 398 -22.41 20.59 25.95
CA ASN A 398 -22.92 20.30 27.30
C ASN A 398 -22.74 18.86 27.81
N GLY A 399 -22.27 17.92 26.97
CA GLY A 399 -22.08 16.54 27.37
C GLY A 399 -20.81 16.31 28.21
N GLU A 400 -20.74 15.13 28.84
CA GLU A 400 -19.59 14.74 29.65
C GLU A 400 -18.33 14.57 28.80
N GLY A 401 -17.27 15.32 29.14
CA GLY A 401 -16.05 15.38 28.36
C GLY A 401 -16.25 16.05 26.99
N SER A 402 -17.20 16.98 26.89
CA SER A 402 -17.34 17.86 25.73
C SER A 402 -16.13 18.79 25.60
N LEU A 403 -15.97 19.43 24.43
CA LEU A 403 -14.95 20.45 24.23
C LEU A 403 -15.04 21.57 25.29
N VAL A 404 -16.25 22.05 25.59
CA VAL A 404 -16.47 23.13 26.57
C VAL A 404 -16.24 22.66 28.01
N SER A 405 -16.62 21.42 28.35
CA SER A 405 -16.29 20.84 29.66
C SER A 405 -14.77 20.74 29.86
N GLU A 406 -14.05 20.20 28.87
CA GLU A 406 -12.58 20.08 28.92
C GLU A 406 -11.89 21.46 28.97
N LEU A 407 -12.45 22.46 28.28
CA LEU A 407 -11.97 23.83 28.34
C LEU A 407 -12.08 24.38 29.77
N LEU A 408 -13.23 24.22 30.42
CA LEU A 408 -13.46 24.70 31.78
C LEU A 408 -12.50 24.03 32.77
N ASP A 409 -12.31 22.72 32.66
CA ASP A 409 -11.35 21.98 33.50
C ASP A 409 -9.91 22.45 33.28
N CYS A 410 -9.54 22.75 32.02
CA CYS A 410 -8.22 23.25 31.69
C CYS A 410 -7.99 24.70 32.13
N ILE A 411 -9.02 25.54 32.11
CA ILE A 411 -8.96 26.96 32.51
C ILE A 411 -8.93 27.11 34.03
N ALA A 412 -9.66 26.27 34.77
CA ALA A 412 -9.88 26.42 36.21
C ALA A 412 -8.60 26.66 37.05
N PRO A 413 -7.45 25.98 36.80
CA PRO A 413 -6.23 26.22 37.57
C PRO A 413 -5.50 27.54 37.24
N HIS A 414 -5.94 28.28 36.22
CA HIS A 414 -5.21 29.44 35.66
C HIS A 414 -6.00 30.75 35.72
N VAL A 415 -7.23 30.74 36.24
CA VAL A 415 -8.07 31.93 36.39
C VAL A 415 -8.65 32.02 37.80
N ASP A 416 -9.08 33.21 38.21
CA ASP A 416 -9.76 33.42 39.49
C ASP A 416 -11.12 32.71 39.53
N ASP A 417 -11.49 32.20 40.71
CA ASP A 417 -12.76 31.47 40.92
C ASP A 417 -13.99 32.30 40.54
N ARG A 418 -13.97 33.62 40.72
CA ARG A 418 -15.09 34.50 40.33
C ARG A 418 -15.24 34.55 38.81
N ILE A 419 -14.13 34.65 38.08
CA ILE A 419 -14.11 34.64 36.61
C ILE A 419 -14.61 33.28 36.10
N LEU A 420 -14.17 32.19 36.73
CA LEU A 420 -14.60 30.85 36.36
C LEU A 420 -16.10 30.62 36.58
N LEU A 421 -16.64 31.09 37.71
CA LEU A 421 -18.07 30.99 38.03
C LEU A 421 -18.92 31.83 37.08
N ASP A 422 -18.49 33.05 36.75
CA ASP A 422 -19.15 33.91 35.75
C ASP A 422 -19.17 33.23 34.37
N LEU A 423 -18.03 32.73 33.91
CA LEU A 423 -17.92 32.02 32.63
C LEU A 423 -18.83 30.78 32.59
N LYS A 424 -18.86 29.98 33.66
CA LYS A 424 -19.77 28.81 33.78
C LYS A 424 -21.23 29.22 33.70
N SER A 425 -21.62 30.31 34.37
CA SER A 425 -22.98 30.84 34.32
C SER A 425 -23.36 31.27 32.90
N LYS A 426 -22.49 32.04 32.24
CA LYS A 426 -22.72 32.50 30.87
C LYS A 426 -22.77 31.37 29.85
N ILE A 427 -21.92 30.35 29.98
CA ILE A 427 -21.96 29.15 29.11
C ILE A 427 -23.31 28.43 29.21
N ARG A 428 -23.88 28.30 30.41
CA ARG A 428 -25.21 27.72 30.60
C ARG A 428 -26.30 28.55 29.93
N ALA A 429 -26.18 29.88 29.97
CA ALA A 429 -27.13 30.78 29.31
C ALA A 429 -27.05 30.75 27.76
N HIS A 430 -25.95 30.24 27.19
CA HIS A 430 -25.73 30.12 25.75
C HIS A 430 -25.86 28.66 25.26
N ASP A 431 -26.58 27.80 25.99
CA ASP A 431 -26.81 26.42 25.56
C ASP A 431 -27.63 26.37 24.26
N PRO A 432 -27.12 25.75 23.18
CA PRO A 432 -27.80 25.69 21.90
C PRO A 432 -28.92 24.63 21.82
N SER A 433 -29.14 23.83 22.88
CA SER A 433 -30.03 22.65 22.86
C SER A 433 -31.48 22.96 22.52
N ASP A 434 -32.00 24.12 22.94
CA ASP A 434 -33.42 24.49 22.79
C ASP A 434 -33.73 25.26 21.49
N SER A 435 -32.76 25.38 20.58
CA SER A 435 -32.93 26.13 19.32
C SER A 435 -33.62 25.33 18.22
N GLY A 436 -34.51 25.98 17.47
CA GLY A 436 -35.10 25.41 16.24
C GLY A 436 -34.08 25.17 15.11
N ASN A 437 -32.89 25.77 15.20
CA ASN A 437 -31.74 25.45 14.34
C ASN A 437 -30.49 25.29 15.22
N VAL A 438 -30.35 24.08 15.74
CA VAL A 438 -29.28 23.70 16.67
C VAL A 438 -27.88 23.96 16.10
N GLU A 439 -27.64 23.68 14.82
CA GLU A 439 -26.32 23.86 14.19
C GLU A 439 -25.92 25.35 14.11
N LYS A 440 -26.85 26.20 13.66
CA LYS A 440 -26.64 27.65 13.60
C LYS A 440 -26.42 28.23 15.00
N GLU A 441 -27.19 27.76 15.97
CA GLU A 441 -27.08 28.22 17.35
C GLU A 441 -25.77 27.78 17.99
N LEU A 442 -25.36 26.52 17.81
CA LEU A 442 -24.09 26.01 18.30
C LEU A 442 -22.91 26.83 17.72
N ARG A 443 -22.94 27.16 16.42
CA ARG A 443 -21.94 28.06 15.82
C ARG A 443 -21.95 29.42 16.51
N ARG A 444 -23.12 30.02 16.75
CA ARG A 444 -23.24 31.31 17.46
C ARG A 444 -22.65 31.25 18.87
N SER A 445 -23.02 30.23 19.64
CA SER A 445 -22.52 29.99 21.00
C SER A 445 -21.02 29.78 21.04
N LEU A 446 -20.45 29.03 20.07
CA LEU A 446 -19.00 28.84 19.97
C LEU A 446 -18.26 30.12 19.60
N LEU A 447 -18.80 30.94 18.69
CA LEU A 447 -18.18 32.24 18.35
C LEU A 447 -18.21 33.21 19.51
N TRP A 448 -19.29 33.21 20.29
CA TRP A 448 -19.36 33.95 21.55
C TRP A 448 -18.33 33.44 22.56
N LEU A 449 -18.25 32.13 22.78
CA LEU A 449 -17.31 31.53 23.73
C LEU A 449 -15.86 31.80 23.32
N ARG A 450 -15.55 31.74 22.02
CA ARG A 450 -14.26 32.14 21.46
C ARG A 450 -13.88 33.55 21.93
N ASP A 451 -14.79 34.51 21.84
CA ASP A 451 -14.51 35.90 22.19
C ASP A 451 -14.31 36.08 23.71
N GLU A 452 -15.14 35.43 24.54
CA GLU A 452 -14.95 35.45 26.01
C GLU A 452 -13.61 34.85 26.41
N VAL A 453 -13.26 33.67 25.86
CA VAL A 453 -11.99 32.98 26.16
C VAL A 453 -10.80 33.82 25.67
N ARG A 454 -10.90 34.44 24.49
CA ARG A 454 -9.83 35.26 23.92
C ARG A 454 -9.46 36.45 24.79
N ASN A 455 -10.42 37.00 25.54
CA ASN A 455 -10.22 38.15 26.41
C ASN A 455 -9.61 37.80 27.77
N LEU A 456 -9.43 36.50 28.08
CA LEU A 456 -8.77 36.06 29.31
C LEU A 456 -7.25 36.27 29.24
N PRO A 457 -6.58 36.69 30.34
CA PRO A 457 -5.14 36.91 30.37
C PRO A 457 -4.30 35.65 30.04
N CYS A 458 -3.45 35.72 29.02
CA CYS A 458 -2.53 34.63 28.70
C CYS A 458 -1.27 34.63 29.57
N THR A 459 -0.74 33.44 29.85
CA THR A 459 0.57 33.22 30.49
C THR A 459 1.39 32.19 29.71
N TYR A 460 2.65 31.96 30.10
CA TYR A 460 3.44 30.85 29.55
C TYR A 460 2.86 29.45 29.86
N LYS A 461 1.91 29.37 30.81
CA LYS A 461 1.19 28.16 31.24
C LYS A 461 -0.24 28.07 30.71
N SER A 462 -0.85 29.17 30.27
CA SER A 462 -2.25 29.25 29.81
C SER A 462 -2.36 30.08 28.53
N ARG A 463 -2.66 29.43 27.41
CA ARG A 463 -2.81 30.06 26.08
C ARG A 463 -4.27 30.12 25.67
N HIS A 464 -5.03 31.03 26.30
CA HIS A 464 -6.44 31.26 25.98
C HIS A 464 -6.63 31.77 24.54
N ASP A 465 -5.66 32.52 24.02
CA ASP A 465 -5.60 32.94 22.62
C ASP A 465 -5.60 31.74 21.65
N ALA A 466 -4.78 30.72 21.93
CA ALA A 466 -4.74 29.49 21.15
C ALA A 466 -6.02 28.65 21.30
N ALA A 467 -6.57 28.59 22.52
CA ALA A 467 -7.83 27.92 22.79
C ALA A 467 -8.99 28.56 22.03
N ALA A 468 -9.06 29.90 21.99
CA ALA A 468 -10.05 30.64 21.21
C ALA A 468 -9.94 30.31 19.71
N ASP A 469 -8.73 30.22 19.16
CA ASP A 469 -8.56 29.88 17.75
C ASP A 469 -9.02 28.46 17.42
N LEU A 470 -8.83 27.52 18.34
CA LEU A 470 -9.37 26.17 18.19
C LEU A 470 -10.91 26.19 18.27
N ILE A 471 -11.50 26.91 19.22
CA ILE A 471 -12.97 27.07 19.32
C ILE A 471 -13.53 27.69 18.03
N HIS A 472 -12.81 28.65 17.44
CA HIS A 472 -13.16 29.23 16.15
C HIS A 472 -13.14 28.18 15.04
N ILE A 473 -12.15 27.28 14.99
CA ILE A 473 -12.13 26.17 14.02
C ILE A 473 -13.33 25.22 14.24
N TYR A 474 -13.67 24.89 15.50
CA TYR A 474 -14.86 24.10 15.82
C TYR A 474 -16.16 24.78 15.39
N ALA A 475 -16.28 26.11 15.57
CA ALA A 475 -17.46 26.87 15.17
C ALA A 475 -17.73 26.82 13.65
N TYR A 476 -16.70 26.55 12.86
CA TYR A 476 -16.77 26.41 11.40
C TYR A 476 -16.70 24.96 10.91
N THR A 477 -16.71 23.99 11.82
CA THR A 477 -16.83 22.57 11.49
C THR A 477 -18.31 22.20 11.44
N LYS A 478 -18.80 21.78 10.28
CA LYS A 478 -20.21 21.47 10.03
C LYS A 478 -20.53 20.01 10.30
N HIS A 479 -19.65 19.10 9.91
CA HIS A 479 -19.91 17.67 10.01
C HIS A 479 -19.01 17.03 11.04
N PHE A 480 -19.65 16.39 12.02
CA PHE A 480 -19.00 15.54 12.99
C PHE A 480 -19.48 14.10 12.83
N PHE A 481 -18.59 13.16 13.06
CA PHE A 481 -18.88 11.74 12.99
C PHE A 481 -18.15 10.98 14.09
N LYS A 482 -18.67 9.81 14.46
CA LYS A 482 -18.04 8.88 15.39
C LYS A 482 -17.72 7.58 14.69
N ILE A 483 -16.71 6.89 15.21
CA ILE A 483 -16.38 5.52 14.80
C ILE A 483 -17.26 4.58 15.60
N ARG A 484 -17.88 3.61 14.93
CA ARG A 484 -18.56 2.48 15.56
C ARG A 484 -17.53 1.36 15.73
N GLU A 485 -17.04 1.21 16.94
CA GLU A 485 -16.13 0.13 17.31
C GLU A 485 -16.85 -1.23 17.17
N TYR A 486 -16.19 -2.18 16.53
CA TYR A 486 -16.65 -3.57 16.46
C TYR A 486 -15.99 -4.40 17.56
N LYS A 487 -16.52 -5.59 17.81
CA LYS A 487 -15.89 -6.53 18.73
C LYS A 487 -14.55 -6.99 18.15
N ALA A 488 -13.49 -6.95 18.95
CA ALA A 488 -12.21 -7.57 18.59
C ALA A 488 -12.39 -9.09 18.41
N VAL A 489 -11.73 -9.66 17.40
CA VAL A 489 -11.80 -11.10 17.07
C VAL A 489 -10.41 -11.69 16.91
N THR A 490 -10.24 -12.92 17.37
CA THR A 490 -9.03 -13.71 17.15
C THR A 490 -9.37 -14.85 16.22
N SER A 491 -8.57 -15.03 15.17
CA SER A 491 -8.81 -16.06 14.17
C SER A 491 -8.42 -17.45 14.66
N THR A 492 -8.85 -18.45 13.89
CA THR A 492 -8.34 -19.82 14.00
C THR A 492 -6.85 -19.85 13.65
N PRO A 493 -6.06 -20.76 14.25
CA PRO A 493 -4.62 -20.79 14.03
C PRO A 493 -4.26 -21.07 12.57
N VAL A 494 -3.17 -20.44 12.13
CA VAL A 494 -2.34 -20.87 11.01
C VAL A 494 -1.07 -21.52 11.55
N TYR A 495 -0.55 -22.47 10.79
CA TYR A 495 0.62 -23.27 11.16
C TYR A 495 1.84 -22.78 10.39
N ILE A 496 2.92 -22.49 11.11
CA ILE A 496 4.16 -21.94 10.56
C ILE A 496 5.30 -22.91 10.88
N SER A 497 5.91 -23.46 9.85
CA SER A 497 7.06 -24.34 9.95
C SER A 497 8.39 -23.57 9.95
N PRO A 498 9.51 -24.19 10.36
CA PRO A 498 10.84 -23.60 10.20
C PRO A 498 11.17 -23.22 8.75
N LEU A 499 10.66 -23.98 7.78
CA LEU A 499 10.88 -23.74 6.36
C LEU A 499 10.21 -22.42 5.91
N ASP A 500 9.02 -22.09 6.45
CA ASP A 500 8.33 -20.83 6.16
C ASP A 500 9.13 -19.59 6.56
N LEU A 501 10.08 -19.71 7.50
CA LEU A 501 10.91 -18.59 7.94
C LEU A 501 12.14 -18.33 7.06
N GLY A 502 12.46 -19.26 6.15
CA GLY A 502 13.67 -19.23 5.34
C GLY A 502 14.94 -19.61 6.11
N PRO A 503 16.06 -19.84 5.38
CA PRO A 503 17.28 -20.46 5.92
C PRO A 503 17.93 -19.66 7.07
N LYS A 504 17.80 -18.33 7.09
CA LYS A 504 18.37 -17.48 8.16
C LYS A 504 17.63 -17.58 9.50
N CYS A 505 16.37 -18.00 9.46
CA CYS A 505 15.49 -18.01 10.64
C CYS A 505 14.93 -19.39 10.95
N ALA A 506 15.17 -20.40 10.11
CA ALA A 506 14.72 -21.78 10.32
C ALA A 506 15.18 -22.33 11.67
N ASP A 507 16.46 -22.14 12.03
CA ASP A 507 17.02 -22.63 13.30
C ASP A 507 16.41 -21.98 14.55
N LYS A 508 15.62 -20.90 14.39
CA LYS A 508 14.95 -20.22 15.51
C LYS A 508 13.68 -20.96 15.95
N LEU A 509 13.23 -21.97 15.21
CA LEU A 509 12.07 -22.80 15.52
C LEU A 509 12.47 -24.28 15.57
N SER A 510 12.08 -24.95 16.65
CA SER A 510 12.27 -26.40 16.83
C SER A 510 11.18 -27.26 16.16
N GLY A 511 10.15 -26.64 15.59
CA GLY A 511 8.99 -27.32 14.99
C GLY A 511 7.93 -26.36 14.46
N VAL A 512 6.78 -26.91 14.11
CA VAL A 512 5.62 -26.14 13.65
C VAL A 512 5.03 -25.33 14.82
N THR A 513 4.83 -24.03 14.61
CA THR A 513 4.24 -23.10 15.58
C THR A 513 2.88 -22.61 15.12
N GLU A 514 1.95 -22.55 16.05
CA GLU A 514 0.62 -21.98 15.84
C GLU A 514 0.68 -20.45 15.98
N TYR A 515 0.02 -19.76 15.06
CA TYR A 515 -0.18 -18.31 15.11
C TYR A 515 -1.66 -17.98 14.90
N CYS A 516 -2.22 -17.15 15.77
CA CYS A 516 -3.58 -16.62 15.60
C CYS A 516 -3.51 -15.11 15.43
N LYS A 517 -4.17 -14.58 14.39
CA LYS A 517 -4.25 -13.13 14.19
C LYS A 517 -5.35 -12.56 15.08
N THR A 518 -5.04 -11.44 15.74
CA THR A 518 -6.06 -10.66 16.47
C THR A 518 -6.38 -9.40 15.68
N TYR A 519 -7.64 -9.28 15.31
CA TYR A 519 -8.21 -8.12 14.63
C TYR A 519 -8.80 -7.17 15.69
N GLY A 520 -8.25 -5.96 15.75
CA GLY A 520 -8.72 -4.93 16.68
C GLY A 520 -10.10 -4.37 16.32
N GLU A 521 -10.69 -3.63 17.25
CA GLU A 521 -12.06 -3.07 17.16
C GLU A 521 -12.27 -2.17 15.94
N ASN A 522 -11.19 -1.51 15.49
CA ASN A 522 -11.19 -0.58 14.35
C ASN A 522 -10.50 -1.16 13.10
N TYR A 523 -10.19 -2.47 13.09
CA TYR A 523 -9.48 -3.10 11.98
C TYR A 523 -10.20 -2.90 10.64
N CYS A 524 -11.52 -3.12 10.58
CA CYS A 524 -12.29 -2.94 9.34
C CYS A 524 -12.17 -1.51 8.82
N LEU A 525 -12.31 -0.50 9.68
CA LEU A 525 -12.15 0.90 9.28
C LEU A 525 -10.72 1.18 8.77
N GLY A 526 -9.70 0.73 9.50
CA GLY A 526 -8.30 0.87 9.09
C GLY A 526 -8.05 0.23 7.72
N GLN A 527 -8.49 -1.01 7.54
CA GLN A 527 -8.32 -1.77 6.30
C GLN A 527 -9.07 -1.12 5.13
N LEU A 528 -10.24 -0.52 5.34
CA LEU A 528 -10.98 0.21 4.32
C LEU A 528 -10.29 1.53 3.95
N ILE A 529 -9.82 2.31 4.92
CA ILE A 529 -9.09 3.56 4.64
C ILE A 529 -7.77 3.29 3.90
N TYR A 530 -7.09 2.19 4.24
CA TYR A 530 -5.84 1.77 3.60
C TYR A 530 -6.04 0.62 2.61
N TRP A 531 -7.18 0.56 1.91
CA TRP A 531 -7.53 -0.52 0.98
C TRP A 531 -6.47 -0.82 -0.10
N HIS A 532 -5.65 0.16 -0.45
CA HIS A 532 -4.58 0.05 -1.45
C HIS A 532 -3.28 -0.53 -0.88
N ASN A 533 -3.14 -0.65 0.44
CA ASN A 533 -1.93 -1.15 1.12
C ASN A 533 -2.25 -2.47 1.83
N GLN A 534 -1.67 -3.55 1.33
CA GLN A 534 -1.89 -4.90 1.86
C GLN A 534 -0.78 -5.37 2.82
N ALA A 535 0.29 -4.60 2.97
CA ALA A 535 1.45 -4.95 3.79
C ALA A 535 1.24 -4.70 5.29
N SER A 536 0.26 -3.87 5.67
CA SER A 536 0.02 -3.52 7.07
C SER A 536 -0.78 -4.60 7.81
N ALA A 537 -0.17 -5.20 8.84
CA ALA A 537 -0.84 -6.15 9.73
C ALA A 537 -1.93 -5.47 10.61
N GLU A 538 -1.67 -4.23 11.04
CA GLU A 538 -2.48 -3.44 11.98
C GLU A 538 -2.78 -2.03 11.40
N PRO A 539 -3.65 -1.93 10.36
CA PRO A 539 -3.88 -0.69 9.63
C PRO A 539 -4.55 0.42 10.48
N ASP A 540 -5.30 0.04 11.51
CA ASP A 540 -5.99 0.94 12.44
C ASP A 540 -5.02 1.75 13.33
N ARG A 541 -3.85 1.19 13.68
CA ARG A 541 -2.82 1.93 14.45
C ARG A 541 -2.24 3.12 13.68
N VAL A 542 -2.18 3.03 12.34
CA VAL A 542 -1.66 4.10 11.48
C VAL A 542 -2.68 5.25 11.37
N LEU A 543 -3.97 4.92 11.42
CA LEU A 543 -5.07 5.85 11.23
C LEU A 543 -5.04 7.00 12.25
N ALA A 544 -4.85 6.70 13.53
CA ALA A 544 -4.82 7.70 14.60
C ALA A 544 -3.68 8.73 14.44
N ARG A 545 -2.56 8.33 13.85
CA ARG A 545 -1.45 9.26 13.54
C ARG A 545 -1.75 10.08 12.30
N ALA A 546 -2.34 9.46 11.28
CA ALA A 546 -2.66 10.12 10.02
C ALA A 546 -3.77 11.16 10.17
N SER A 547 -4.72 10.97 11.08
CA SER A 547 -5.87 11.86 11.29
C SER A 547 -5.55 13.19 11.96
N ARG A 548 -4.37 13.35 12.57
CA ARG A 548 -4.02 14.49 13.42
C ARG A 548 -4.11 15.82 12.68
N GLY A 549 -4.95 16.71 13.19
CA GLY A 549 -5.12 18.08 12.72
C GLY A 549 -5.90 18.22 11.43
N CYS A 550 -5.82 17.26 10.50
CA CYS A 550 -6.61 17.27 9.27
C CYS A 550 -8.02 16.72 9.48
N LEU A 551 -8.19 15.66 10.29
CA LEU A 551 -9.48 14.99 10.54
C LEU A 551 -9.90 15.05 12.02
N SER A 552 -8.93 14.86 12.91
CA SER A 552 -9.08 15.01 14.36
C SER A 552 -8.39 16.29 14.80
N LEU A 553 -9.16 17.29 15.23
CA LEU A 553 -8.62 18.54 15.73
C LEU A 553 -7.81 18.34 17.03
N PRO A 554 -6.88 19.25 17.37
CA PRO A 554 -6.11 19.18 18.62
C PRO A 554 -7.00 19.18 19.86
N GLU A 555 -6.49 18.63 20.96
CA GLU A 555 -7.12 18.72 22.27
C GLU A 555 -7.04 20.14 22.82
N ILE A 556 -8.07 20.63 23.50
CA ILE A 556 -8.03 21.96 24.12
C ILE A 556 -6.94 22.05 25.22
N SER A 557 -6.63 20.93 25.87
CA SER A 557 -5.54 20.79 26.84
C SER A 557 -4.14 21.04 26.26
N SER A 558 -4.00 21.06 24.93
CA SER A 558 -2.79 21.49 24.20
C SER A 558 -2.28 22.85 24.68
N PHE A 559 -3.18 23.72 25.11
CA PHE A 559 -2.89 25.13 25.37
C PHE A 559 -2.69 25.45 26.86
N TYR A 560 -2.79 24.44 27.72
CA TYR A 560 -2.70 24.60 29.17
C TYR A 560 -1.61 23.68 29.76
N ALA A 561 -0.88 24.18 30.74
CA ALA A 561 0.13 23.41 31.47
C ALA A 561 -0.54 22.54 32.55
N LYS A 562 -0.10 21.29 32.66
CA LYS A 562 -0.53 20.39 33.76
C LYS A 562 0.21 20.77 35.04
N ALA A 563 -0.50 20.82 36.17
CA ALA A 563 0.03 21.28 37.45
C ALA A 563 1.26 20.49 37.99
N GLN A 564 1.46 19.25 37.54
CA GLN A 564 2.46 18.31 38.12
C GLN A 564 3.67 17.97 37.23
N LYS A 565 3.96 18.70 36.15
CA LYS A 565 5.15 18.46 35.30
C LYS A 565 5.96 19.73 35.08
N PRO A 566 7.31 19.67 34.97
CA PRO A 566 8.11 20.84 34.64
C PRO A 566 7.59 21.44 33.33
N SER A 567 7.09 22.67 33.42
CA SER A 567 6.33 23.30 32.34
C SER A 567 7.27 23.62 31.18
N ARG A 568 7.17 22.87 30.08
CA ARG A 568 7.66 23.34 28.79
C ARG A 568 6.85 24.58 28.42
N GLN A 569 7.51 25.69 28.10
CA GLN A 569 6.86 26.92 27.64
C GLN A 569 5.96 26.59 26.43
N ARG A 570 4.67 26.96 26.51
CA ARG A 570 3.71 26.80 25.42
C ARG A 570 3.84 27.99 24.47
N VAL A 571 4.69 27.84 23.45
CA VAL A 571 4.92 28.88 22.44
C VAL A 571 3.76 28.90 21.45
N TYR A 572 2.98 29.97 21.46
CA TYR A 572 1.91 30.23 20.51
C TYR A 572 2.02 31.67 20.01
N GLY A 573 1.99 31.88 18.71
CA GLY A 573 2.11 33.22 18.14
C GLY A 573 1.97 33.22 16.63
N PRO A 574 2.25 34.36 15.97
CA PRO A 574 2.00 34.54 14.53
C PRO A 574 2.68 33.50 13.62
N ARG A 575 3.81 32.90 14.04
CA ARG A 575 4.47 31.82 13.28
C ARG A 575 3.66 30.53 13.33
N THR A 576 3.22 30.11 14.52
CA THR A 576 2.40 28.91 14.73
C THR A 576 1.08 29.00 13.96
N VAL A 577 0.45 30.18 13.98
CA VAL A 577 -0.79 30.46 13.26
C VAL A 577 -0.59 30.39 11.75
N ARG A 578 0.47 31.02 11.23
CA ARG A 578 0.82 30.96 9.81
C ARG A 578 1.09 29.53 9.36
N PHE A 579 1.78 28.74 10.18
CA PHE A 579 2.02 27.32 9.92
C PHE A 579 0.70 26.55 9.86
N MET A 580 -0.17 26.71 10.88
CA MET A 580 -1.48 26.09 10.94
C MET A 580 -2.32 26.41 9.70
N LEU A 581 -2.45 27.69 9.36
CA LEU A 581 -3.17 28.14 8.16
C LEU A 581 -2.57 27.58 6.87
N ALA A 582 -1.25 27.61 6.72
CA ALA A 582 -0.59 27.02 5.56
C ALA A 582 -0.86 25.52 5.45
N ARG A 583 -0.95 24.79 6.58
CA ARG A 583 -1.32 23.38 6.61
C ARG A 583 -2.75 23.17 6.14
N MET A 584 -3.69 23.94 6.68
CA MET A 584 -5.11 23.87 6.34
C MET A 584 -5.39 24.25 4.87
N GLU A 585 -4.77 25.31 4.36
CA GLU A 585 -5.04 25.82 3.00
C GLU A 585 -4.29 25.05 1.91
N LYS A 586 -3.00 24.74 2.11
CA LYS A 586 -2.15 24.20 1.04
C LYS A 586 -2.02 22.69 1.06
N GLN A 587 -2.20 22.06 2.23
CA GLN A 587 -1.99 20.63 2.41
C GLN A 587 -3.02 20.03 3.38
N PRO A 588 -4.33 20.22 3.11
CA PRO A 588 -5.43 19.93 4.05
C PRO A 588 -5.49 18.47 4.49
N GLN A 589 -5.06 17.54 3.63
CA GLN A 589 -5.16 16.10 3.89
C GLN A 589 -3.97 15.54 4.71
N ARG A 590 -2.93 16.35 4.94
CA ARG A 590 -1.72 15.86 5.63
C ARG A 590 -1.83 16.04 7.15
N PRO A 591 -1.33 15.07 7.93
CA PRO A 591 -1.31 15.20 9.38
C PRO A 591 -0.46 16.40 9.81
N TRP A 592 -0.90 17.03 10.90
CA TRP A 592 -0.13 18.06 11.58
C TRP A 592 1.01 17.39 12.36
N PRO A 593 2.22 17.96 12.35
CA PRO A 593 3.33 17.40 13.08
C PRO A 593 3.02 17.41 14.58
N LYS A 594 3.58 16.44 15.30
CA LYS A 594 3.62 16.49 16.76
C LYS A 594 4.65 17.55 17.15
N ASP A 595 4.21 18.79 17.29
CA ASP A 595 5.06 19.91 17.67
C ASP A 595 4.94 20.22 19.18
N ARG A 596 5.45 21.38 19.60
CA ARG A 596 5.47 21.76 21.02
C ARG A 596 4.10 22.09 21.60
N ILE A 597 3.10 22.41 20.77
CA ILE A 597 1.81 22.90 21.27
C ILE A 597 0.66 21.93 21.01
N TRP A 598 0.57 21.29 19.84
CA TRP A 598 -0.59 20.45 19.53
C TRP A 598 -0.49 19.06 20.17
N CYS A 599 -1.45 18.76 21.04
CA CYS A 599 -1.71 17.44 21.58
C CYS A 599 -2.95 16.86 20.90
N PHE A 600 -2.98 15.54 20.71
CA PHE A 600 -4.07 14.82 20.06
C PHE A 600 -4.39 13.57 20.87
N LYS A 601 -5.69 13.27 21.01
CA LYS A 601 -6.16 12.03 21.63
C LYS A 601 -5.66 10.83 20.85
N SER A 602 -5.31 9.76 21.55
CA SER A 602 -5.02 8.46 20.93
C SER A 602 -6.28 7.80 20.39
N SER A 603 -7.43 7.99 21.07
CA SER A 603 -8.75 7.55 20.63
C SER A 603 -9.77 8.68 20.87
N PRO A 604 -10.05 9.54 19.87
CA PRO A 604 -11.04 10.61 20.01
C PRO A 604 -12.46 10.05 19.91
N LYS A 605 -13.38 10.57 20.74
CA LYS A 605 -14.81 10.17 20.77
C LYS A 605 -15.55 10.49 19.46
N PHE A 606 -15.10 11.52 18.75
CA PHE A 606 -15.66 11.98 17.49
C PHE A 606 -14.58 12.67 16.66
N PHE A 607 -14.87 12.85 15.38
CA PHE A 607 -14.00 13.43 14.38
C PHE A 607 -14.78 14.47 13.58
N GLY A 608 -14.07 15.42 12.98
CA GLY A 608 -14.65 16.51 12.23
C GLY A 608 -13.65 17.65 12.10
N SER A 609 -13.61 18.27 10.94
CA SER A 609 -12.78 19.45 10.71
C SER A 609 -13.31 20.26 9.52
N PRO A 610 -12.99 21.56 9.45
CA PRO A 610 -13.34 22.36 8.27
C PRO A 610 -12.65 21.88 6.99
N MET A 611 -11.51 21.18 7.13
CA MET A 611 -10.80 20.59 5.99
C MET A 611 -11.57 19.39 5.42
N LEU A 612 -12.17 18.56 6.29
CA LEU A 612 -13.06 17.50 5.82
C LEU A 612 -14.29 18.11 5.15
N ASP A 613 -14.89 19.14 5.75
CA ASP A 613 -16.05 19.83 5.17
C ASP A 613 -15.74 20.37 3.77
N ALA A 614 -14.58 21.02 3.60
CA ALA A 614 -14.10 21.52 2.32
C ALA A 614 -13.95 20.42 1.25
N VAL A 615 -13.42 19.25 1.62
CA VAL A 615 -13.36 18.08 0.72
C VAL A 615 -14.77 17.60 0.38
N ARG A 616 -15.66 17.49 1.37
CA ARG A 616 -17.05 17.03 1.16
C ARG A 616 -17.86 17.94 0.23
N SER A 617 -17.65 19.26 0.31
CA SER A 617 -18.34 20.23 -0.53
C SER A 617 -17.58 20.58 -1.81
N ASN A 618 -16.43 19.95 -2.06
CA ASN A 618 -15.52 20.29 -3.15
C ASN A 618 -15.28 21.82 -3.26
N SER A 619 -15.00 22.45 -2.11
CA SER A 619 -14.89 23.91 -1.99
C SER A 619 -13.65 24.29 -1.18
N PRO A 620 -13.12 25.52 -1.31
CA PRO A 620 -12.12 26.02 -0.38
C PRO A 620 -12.69 26.12 1.04
N LEU A 621 -11.80 26.27 2.03
CA LEU A 621 -12.17 26.57 3.42
C LEU A 621 -13.00 27.85 3.50
N GLU A 622 -13.90 27.92 4.50
CA GLU A 622 -14.75 29.11 4.68
C GLU A 622 -13.91 30.37 4.85
N ARG A 623 -14.16 31.34 3.95
CA ARG A 623 -13.40 32.59 3.89
C ARG A 623 -13.46 33.36 5.22
N GLU A 624 -14.62 33.42 5.86
CA GLU A 624 -14.80 34.10 7.14
C GLU A 624 -13.91 33.50 8.23
N MET A 625 -13.83 32.16 8.30
CA MET A 625 -12.97 31.46 9.24
C MET A 625 -11.51 31.85 9.06
N VAL A 626 -11.03 31.75 7.82
CA VAL A 626 -9.63 31.99 7.44
C VAL A 626 -9.25 33.45 7.63
N VAL A 627 -10.10 34.39 7.21
CA VAL A 627 -9.87 35.83 7.35
C VAL A 627 -9.77 36.23 8.80
N TRP A 628 -10.67 35.73 9.66
CA TRP A 628 -10.58 35.98 11.10
C TRP A 628 -9.28 35.44 11.68
N LEU A 629 -8.90 34.21 11.37
CA LEU A 629 -7.63 33.63 11.85
C LEU A 629 -6.40 34.41 11.37
N LYS A 630 -6.41 34.95 10.15
CA LYS A 630 -5.30 35.76 9.59
C LYS A 630 -5.20 37.14 10.23
N ASN A 631 -6.34 37.78 10.49
CA ASN A 631 -6.39 39.21 10.83
C ASN A 631 -6.71 39.50 12.30
N ARG A 632 -7.01 38.47 13.09
CA ARG A 632 -7.31 38.66 14.52
C ARG A 632 -6.16 39.38 15.24
N PRO A 633 -6.46 40.35 16.12
CA PRO A 633 -5.43 41.12 16.81
C PRO A 633 -4.68 40.24 17.81
N ALA A 634 -3.37 40.46 17.95
CA ALA A 634 -2.57 39.82 18.99
C ALA A 634 -2.79 40.56 20.32
N ILE A 635 -3.77 40.10 21.12
CA ILE A 635 -4.12 40.71 22.41
C ILE A 635 -2.98 40.53 23.42
N PHE A 636 -2.28 39.40 23.36
CA PHE A 636 -1.15 39.08 24.20
C PHE A 636 0.08 38.81 23.33
N GLN A 637 1.13 39.61 23.50
CA GLN A 637 2.46 39.35 22.95
C GLN A 637 3.46 39.44 24.10
N ALA A 638 4.00 38.31 24.51
CA ALA A 638 4.94 38.28 25.63
C ALA A 638 6.37 38.06 25.16
N MET A 639 7.35 38.40 26.01
CA MET A 639 8.76 38.14 25.70
C MET A 639 9.07 36.65 25.50
N TRP A 640 8.33 35.75 26.16
CA TRP A 640 8.46 34.30 26.00
C TRP A 640 7.89 33.75 24.68
N ASP A 641 7.22 34.57 23.87
CA ASP A 641 6.88 34.20 22.48
C ASP A 641 8.08 34.39 21.53
N ARG A 642 9.17 35.01 22.03
CA ARG A 642 10.40 35.32 21.30
C ARG A 642 11.57 34.43 21.72
N GLU A 643 11.45 33.11 21.64
CA GLU A 643 12.62 32.22 21.72
C GLU A 643 12.62 31.18 20.59
N MET A 644 13.26 31.56 19.48
CA MET A 644 14.25 30.80 18.70
C MET A 644 14.66 31.69 17.49
N MET A 645 15.49 32.70 17.78
CA MET A 645 16.49 33.22 16.84
C MET A 645 17.85 32.75 17.36
N CYS A 646 18.22 31.52 17.02
CA CYS A 646 19.58 31.01 16.91
C CYS A 646 19.52 29.83 15.94
#